data_AF-A0A3N0VZS9-F1
#
_entry.id   AF-A0A3N0VZS9-F1
#
_cell.length_a   1.000
_cell.length_b   1.000
_cell.length_c   1.000
_cell.angle_alpha   90.00
_cell.angle_beta   90.00
_cell.angle_gamma   90.00
#
_symmetry.space_group_name_H-M   'P 1'
#
loop_
_entity.id
_entity.type
_entity.pdbx_description
1 polymer ?
#
loop_
_entity_poly.entity_id
_entity_poly.type
_entity_poly.pdbx_seq_one_letter_code
_entity_poly.pdbx_strand_id
1 'polypeptide(L)'
;MRILGFDITRKKSPVSVVPEKKVQARKNPKITQVVESFKDSSRKDIQKWRQALTAATNPEDPKFSLYHDLIDDLMNDGHLQSQIEMRKSSTLNTDYQTINRKTKKVNEEITFILQQQWFYKFLDGSIDKKIRGTNLAEFLSFQAEKIELNFIPRRNVVPTRKKIFPDITKPQFIDYSNSVFDPWLLQIGENFDLGIINNIIPNLIWKRNVMQAWAEFCEKFGMPLITATTNTTDSKVVDAVHEMLLNLGQASVGTFPLGTDIKFQEANRQDAYRVYMEFMQANSNEISKVLVGSTMLSDQGTNRSQTEVHERSLDNRIAQADKRDIQFIVNDQLFPLLRLQGYNISQDDIFEWKTAEQETSLTELWNITSGLITNGYEVKQEWISQTFNIPIEGKKTQPEQQPNIAARYFPSGTVNSISADRYDFHCTCGNHLEPIDAISGDTIKKLVKKLIRAVYDKKEILGAKGQLIASEALLMIKGLRDNFKTYNPYTGPDQLVLQMMEYNVFEFSASKTEARYASMMDLITDSETGIRSYDEFEKLCLEKTNDLDTRYLETEYNLAVAVGQNSAAYVRFMAEKDTVTNLVQYQTVGDENVREAHQILEGKIFSLDDKEAMKLWPPNGYGCRCEMLQYIGSGKPISGRTGTELIYSRDVKYKNSQFEINRGDLKQVFTQKQFYSDNKGLPAQLNKMTYDKYGLNKWADFKDDLKPISLDKSITPDNVKELFKKEEKTNYMGFSDYMGRKMVLPEKTFNTNTSGNALKDDKHKVFPHVQDILKNPDEVWLNEYDKNKFGSHYVKFYGDRSIIVKVNLNNKMEGLEILDWYNLNNDDAKQRTGIRIK
;
A
#
# COMPACT_ATOMS: atom_id res chain seq x y z
N MET A 1 -49.83 -10.11 -10.52
CA MET A 1 -49.98 -8.66 -10.65
C MET A 1 -49.72 -8.33 -12.12
N ARG A 2 -50.67 -7.68 -12.82
CA ARG A 2 -50.48 -7.29 -14.23
C ARG A 2 -49.90 -5.89 -14.30
N ILE A 3 -48.73 -5.75 -14.93
CA ILE A 3 -48.17 -4.47 -15.36
C ILE A 3 -47.75 -4.66 -16.81
N LEU A 4 -48.24 -3.79 -17.71
CA LEU A 4 -47.90 -3.76 -19.15
C LEU A 4 -48.14 -5.07 -19.92
N GLY A 5 -49.32 -5.67 -19.76
CA GLY A 5 -49.81 -6.70 -20.68
C GLY A 5 -49.26 -8.13 -20.52
N PHE A 6 -48.35 -8.38 -19.57
CA PHE A 6 -47.88 -9.73 -19.24
C PHE A 6 -48.39 -10.20 -17.87
N ASP A 7 -48.96 -11.41 -17.82
CA ASP A 7 -49.30 -12.10 -16.57
C ASP A 7 -48.08 -12.84 -16.02
N ILE A 8 -47.57 -12.39 -14.87
CA ILE A 8 -46.55 -13.12 -14.12
C ILE A 8 -47.26 -13.91 -13.00
N THR A 9 -47.49 -15.20 -13.25
CA THR A 9 -47.91 -16.19 -12.25
C THR A 9 -46.70 -17.03 -11.84
N ARG A 10 -46.19 -16.80 -10.63
CA ARG A 10 -45.13 -17.63 -10.02
C ARG A 10 -45.76 -18.94 -9.52
N LYS A 11 -45.52 -20.08 -10.18
CA LYS A 11 -45.86 -21.39 -9.63
C LYS A 11 -44.99 -21.65 -8.39
N LYS A 12 -45.63 -21.77 -7.22
CA LYS A 12 -45.00 -22.32 -6.02
C LYS A 12 -45.05 -23.84 -6.10
N SER A 13 -43.90 -24.49 -6.20
CA SER A 13 -43.78 -25.90 -5.82
C SER A 13 -43.66 -26.00 -4.29
N PRO A 14 -44.29 -26.99 -3.64
CA PRO A 14 -44.24 -27.13 -2.19
C PRO A 14 -42.89 -27.73 -1.79
N VAL A 15 -42.13 -26.99 -0.97
CA VAL A 15 -41.01 -27.57 -0.22
C VAL A 15 -41.55 -27.92 1.16
N SER A 16 -41.60 -29.21 1.46
CA SER A 16 -42.02 -29.76 2.74
C SER A 16 -41.05 -29.29 3.84
N VAL A 17 -41.50 -28.42 4.74
CA VAL A 17 -40.78 -28.08 5.97
C VAL A 17 -41.13 -29.15 7.01
N VAL A 18 -40.16 -29.99 7.36
CA VAL A 18 -40.24 -30.84 8.54
C VAL A 18 -40.20 -29.92 9.77
N PRO A 19 -41.11 -30.04 10.75
CA PRO A 19 -41.10 -29.17 11.93
C PRO A 19 -39.89 -29.51 12.82
N GLU A 20 -39.02 -28.54 13.08
CA GLU A 20 -37.97 -28.64 14.09
C GLU A 20 -38.57 -28.93 15.47
N LYS A 21 -38.08 -29.96 16.16
CA LYS A 21 -38.40 -30.24 17.56
C LYS A 21 -37.89 -29.09 18.42
N LYS A 22 -38.79 -28.36 19.11
CA LYS A 22 -38.43 -27.40 20.17
C LYS A 22 -37.72 -28.12 21.32
N VAL A 23 -36.40 -27.92 21.45
CA VAL A 23 -35.63 -28.35 22.63
C VAL A 23 -36.00 -27.41 23.80
N GLN A 24 -36.47 -27.96 24.92
CA GLN A 24 -36.79 -27.16 26.12
C GLN A 24 -35.52 -26.56 26.74
N ALA A 25 -35.57 -25.25 27.01
CA ALA A 25 -34.50 -24.49 27.67
C ALA A 25 -34.26 -24.97 29.12
N ARG A 26 -33.04 -25.39 29.45
CA ARG A 26 -32.64 -25.71 30.83
C ARG A 26 -32.26 -24.42 31.54
N LYS A 27 -33.01 -24.02 32.56
CA LYS A 27 -32.76 -22.80 33.34
C LYS A 27 -32.11 -23.13 34.66
N ASN A 28 -31.13 -22.30 35.04
CA ASN A 28 -30.53 -22.34 36.35
C ASN A 28 -31.63 -22.10 37.40
N PRO A 29 -31.72 -22.95 38.44
CA PRO A 29 -32.62 -22.73 39.56
C PRO A 29 -32.14 -21.54 40.41
N LYS A 30 -32.26 -20.30 39.90
CA LYS A 30 -31.96 -19.01 40.55
C LYS A 30 -30.98 -19.12 41.73
N ILE A 31 -29.74 -19.51 41.44
CA ILE A 31 -28.72 -19.77 42.47
C ILE A 31 -28.32 -18.48 43.20
N THR A 32 -28.27 -17.33 42.51
CA THR A 32 -27.76 -16.09 43.11
C THR A 32 -28.54 -14.84 42.70
N GLN A 33 -29.36 -14.30 43.61
CA GLN A 33 -29.74 -12.87 43.58
C GLN A 33 -28.80 -12.13 44.54
N VAL A 34 -27.76 -11.52 43.98
CA VAL A 34 -26.83 -10.68 44.74
C VAL A 34 -27.53 -9.37 45.07
N VAL A 35 -27.51 -8.99 46.36
CA VAL A 35 -28.09 -7.73 46.84
C VAL A 35 -27.07 -6.60 46.61
N GLU A 36 -27.50 -5.54 45.94
CA GLU A 36 -26.68 -4.33 45.81
C GLU A 36 -26.45 -3.73 47.20
N SER A 37 -25.18 -3.55 47.54
CA SER A 37 -24.73 -3.05 48.84
C SER A 37 -23.69 -1.96 48.62
N PHE A 38 -23.60 -1.04 49.59
CA PHE A 38 -22.70 0.11 49.52
C PHE A 38 -21.26 -0.31 49.14
N LYS A 39 -20.69 0.39 48.17
CA LYS A 39 -19.29 0.26 47.74
C LYS A 39 -18.51 1.44 48.30
N ASP A 40 -17.39 1.17 48.95
CA ASP A 40 -16.54 2.24 49.47
C ASP A 40 -15.81 2.97 48.32
N SER A 41 -16.20 4.20 48.04
CA SER A 41 -15.57 5.10 47.07
C SER A 41 -14.64 6.15 47.73
N SER A 42 -14.28 5.97 49.00
CA SER A 42 -13.37 6.89 49.69
C SER A 42 -11.95 6.81 49.16
N ARG A 43 -11.17 7.89 49.35
CA ARG A 43 -9.76 7.97 48.91
C ARG A 43 -8.96 6.75 49.38
N LYS A 44 -8.22 6.15 48.45
CA LYS A 44 -7.43 4.94 48.68
C LYS A 44 -5.97 5.30 48.96
N ASP A 45 -5.36 4.62 49.93
CA ASP A 45 -3.96 4.79 50.30
C ASP A 45 -3.29 3.42 50.54
N ILE A 46 -1.98 3.45 50.78
CA ILE A 46 -1.17 2.24 51.00
C ILE A 46 -1.62 1.48 52.26
N GLN A 47 -2.13 2.18 53.27
CA GLN A 47 -2.59 1.55 54.50
C GLN A 47 -3.88 0.75 54.25
N LYS A 48 -4.85 1.31 53.53
CA LYS A 48 -6.08 0.62 53.11
C LYS A 48 -5.77 -0.59 52.24
N TRP A 49 -4.80 -0.50 51.33
CA TRP A 49 -4.33 -1.65 50.56
C TRP A 49 -3.78 -2.76 51.45
N ARG A 50 -2.89 -2.44 52.40
CA ARG A 50 -2.36 -3.43 53.35
C ARG A 50 -3.45 -4.03 54.23
N GLN A 51 -4.40 -3.23 54.70
CA GLN A 51 -5.55 -3.72 55.47
C GLN A 51 -6.44 -4.66 54.66
N ALA A 52 -6.71 -4.32 53.40
CA ALA A 52 -7.46 -5.17 52.49
C ALA A 52 -6.76 -6.51 52.23
N LEU A 53 -5.43 -6.50 52.08
CA LEU A 53 -4.63 -7.72 51.97
C LEU A 53 -4.68 -8.57 53.25
N THR A 54 -4.54 -7.97 54.43
CA THR A 54 -4.67 -8.68 55.71
C THR A 54 -6.07 -9.28 55.87
N ALA A 55 -7.12 -8.57 55.45
CA ALA A 55 -8.49 -9.08 55.48
C ALA A 55 -8.70 -10.25 54.52
N ALA A 56 -8.13 -10.18 53.30
CA ALA A 56 -8.24 -11.27 52.31
C ALA A 56 -7.40 -12.50 52.69
N THR A 57 -6.27 -12.32 53.37
CA THR A 57 -5.36 -13.39 53.82
C THR A 57 -5.73 -14.01 55.16
N ASN A 58 -6.76 -13.50 55.84
CA ASN A 58 -7.18 -14.03 57.13
C ASN A 58 -7.51 -15.53 57.01
N PRO A 59 -6.84 -16.42 57.77
CA PRO A 59 -7.07 -17.86 57.67
C PRO A 59 -8.49 -18.27 58.03
N GLU A 60 -9.09 -17.64 59.04
CA GLU A 60 -10.39 -18.03 59.60
C GLU A 60 -11.58 -17.40 58.85
N ASP A 61 -11.53 -16.08 58.67
CA ASP A 61 -12.62 -15.29 58.06
C ASP A 61 -12.09 -14.37 56.93
N PRO A 62 -11.69 -14.95 55.78
CA PRO A 62 -11.16 -14.17 54.67
C PRO A 62 -12.23 -13.30 54.01
N LYS A 63 -11.93 -12.00 53.84
CA LYS A 63 -12.84 -10.99 53.25
C LYS A 63 -12.22 -10.33 52.03
N PHE A 64 -12.82 -10.60 50.88
CA PHE A 64 -12.38 -10.06 49.60
C PHE A 64 -13.08 -8.75 49.21
N SER A 65 -14.13 -8.35 49.95
CA SER A 65 -14.90 -7.14 49.65
C SER A 65 -14.06 -5.86 49.68
N LEU A 66 -13.26 -5.68 50.73
CA LEU A 66 -12.37 -4.52 50.86
C LEU A 66 -11.32 -4.45 49.75
N TYR A 67 -10.82 -5.61 49.32
CA TYR A 67 -9.81 -5.70 48.27
C TYR A 67 -10.39 -5.36 46.89
N HIS A 68 -11.55 -5.92 46.53
CA HIS A 68 -12.15 -5.64 45.23
C HIS A 68 -12.78 -4.24 45.14
N ASP A 69 -13.26 -3.66 46.25
CA ASP A 69 -13.70 -2.27 46.29
C ASP A 69 -12.52 -1.30 46.06
N LEU A 70 -11.33 -1.62 46.58
CA LEU A 70 -10.09 -0.89 46.28
C LEU A 70 -9.71 -1.00 44.80
N ILE A 71 -9.77 -2.20 44.22
CA ILE A 71 -9.47 -2.38 42.79
C ILE A 71 -10.46 -1.63 41.91
N ASP A 72 -11.76 -1.76 42.15
CA ASP A 72 -12.80 -1.11 41.35
C ASP A 72 -12.57 0.41 41.26
N ASP A 73 -12.11 1.06 42.34
CA ASP A 73 -11.76 2.49 42.34
C ASP A 73 -10.48 2.81 41.55
N LEU A 74 -9.46 1.95 41.65
CA LEU A 74 -8.19 2.12 40.94
C LEU A 74 -8.33 1.87 39.43
N MET A 75 -9.31 1.06 39.01
CA MET A 75 -9.62 0.77 37.61
C MET A 75 -10.10 2.00 36.83
N ASN A 76 -10.40 3.13 37.47
CA ASN A 76 -10.72 4.38 36.77
C ASN A 76 -9.49 5.11 36.18
N ASP A 77 -8.27 4.60 36.39
CA ASP A 77 -7.07 5.16 35.76
C ASP A 77 -7.04 4.84 34.24
N GLY A 78 -6.99 5.89 33.42
CA GLY A 78 -7.04 5.75 31.95
C GLY A 78 -5.83 5.03 31.34
N HIS A 79 -4.64 5.15 31.95
CA HIS A 79 -3.46 4.43 31.49
C HIS A 79 -3.59 2.93 31.76
N LEU A 80 -4.00 2.58 32.98
CA LEU A 80 -4.27 1.19 33.36
C LEU A 80 -5.29 0.53 32.41
N GLN A 81 -6.41 1.20 32.13
CA GLN A 81 -7.42 0.70 31.20
C GLN A 81 -6.87 0.47 29.79
N SER A 82 -6.08 1.42 29.28
CA SER A 82 -5.43 1.27 27.97
C SER A 82 -4.53 0.03 27.92
N GLN A 83 -3.68 -0.18 28.93
CA GLN A 83 -2.77 -1.34 28.95
C GLN A 83 -3.53 -2.67 29.10
N ILE A 84 -4.61 -2.70 29.89
CA ILE A 84 -5.48 -3.88 30.03
C ILE A 84 -6.15 -4.22 28.69
N GLU A 85 -6.71 -3.21 28.02
CA GLU A 85 -7.39 -3.39 26.73
C GLU A 85 -6.44 -3.91 25.66
N MET A 86 -5.20 -3.39 25.60
CA MET A 86 -4.19 -3.88 24.66
C MET A 86 -3.87 -5.37 24.86
N ARG A 87 -3.68 -5.80 26.12
CA ARG A 87 -3.41 -7.22 26.43
C ARG A 87 -4.61 -8.11 26.11
N LYS A 88 -5.82 -7.66 26.47
CA LYS A 88 -7.07 -8.38 26.18
C LYS A 88 -7.27 -8.51 24.68
N SER A 89 -7.17 -7.43 23.92
CA SER A 89 -7.31 -7.40 22.47
C SER A 89 -6.29 -8.32 21.77
N SER A 90 -5.00 -8.28 22.16
CA SER A 90 -3.95 -9.17 21.60
C SER A 90 -4.23 -10.67 21.83
N THR A 91 -5.00 -11.00 22.87
CA THR A 91 -5.35 -12.40 23.21
C THR A 91 -6.69 -12.82 22.62
N LEU A 92 -7.73 -11.99 22.76
CA LEU A 92 -9.13 -12.30 22.42
C LEU A 92 -9.44 -12.15 20.93
N ASN A 93 -8.65 -11.35 20.19
CA ASN A 93 -8.82 -11.22 18.74
C ASN A 93 -8.29 -12.43 17.96
N THR A 94 -7.88 -13.51 18.66
CA THR A 94 -7.43 -14.73 18.00
C THR A 94 -8.56 -15.70 17.76
N ASP A 95 -8.65 -16.21 16.54
CA ASP A 95 -9.60 -17.25 16.16
C ASP A 95 -9.37 -18.56 16.93
N TYR A 96 -10.45 -19.31 17.16
CA TYR A 96 -10.41 -20.60 17.85
C TYR A 96 -11.36 -21.62 17.23
N GLN A 97 -11.12 -22.90 17.50
CA GLN A 97 -11.93 -24.01 17.05
C GLN A 97 -11.90 -25.17 18.06
N THR A 98 -12.87 -26.08 17.94
CA THR A 98 -12.84 -27.36 18.66
C THR A 98 -12.45 -28.46 17.69
N ILE A 99 -11.39 -29.20 18.00
CA ILE A 99 -10.94 -30.33 17.19
C ILE A 99 -10.98 -31.63 17.98
N ASN A 100 -11.28 -32.73 17.29
CA ASN A 100 -11.09 -34.04 17.87
C ASN A 100 -9.62 -34.45 17.79
N ARG A 101 -8.95 -34.66 18.93
CA ARG A 101 -7.52 -34.96 19.01
C ARG A 101 -7.11 -36.20 18.21
N LYS A 102 -7.96 -37.24 18.16
CA LYS A 102 -7.66 -38.51 17.47
C LYS A 102 -7.87 -38.41 15.96
N THR A 103 -8.99 -37.84 15.53
CA THR A 103 -9.36 -37.80 14.11
C THR A 103 -8.88 -36.52 13.41
N LYS A 104 -8.45 -35.52 14.17
CA LYS A 104 -8.07 -34.17 13.71
C LYS A 104 -9.16 -33.43 12.94
N LYS A 105 -10.41 -33.90 13.03
CA LYS A 105 -11.58 -33.25 12.43
C LYS A 105 -12.10 -32.15 13.35
N VAL A 106 -12.51 -31.04 12.75
CA VAL A 106 -13.19 -29.94 13.44
C VAL A 106 -14.59 -30.40 13.85
N ASN A 107 -14.96 -30.14 15.10
CA ASN A 107 -16.33 -30.29 15.59
C ASN A 107 -17.07 -28.97 15.33
N GLU A 108 -17.73 -28.90 14.17
CA GLU A 108 -18.42 -27.68 13.69
C GLU A 108 -19.56 -27.25 14.63
N GLU A 109 -20.31 -28.20 15.21
CA GLU A 109 -21.43 -27.93 16.12
C GLU A 109 -20.95 -27.19 17.38
N ILE A 110 -19.94 -27.76 18.06
CA ILE A 110 -19.38 -27.14 19.28
C ILE A 110 -18.66 -25.84 18.94
N THR A 111 -17.91 -25.80 17.84
CA THR A 111 -17.24 -24.57 17.39
C THR A 111 -18.24 -23.44 17.17
N PHE A 112 -19.39 -23.71 16.54
CA PHE A 112 -20.44 -22.72 16.35
C PHE A 112 -21.04 -22.21 17.66
N ILE A 113 -21.23 -23.10 18.66
CA ILE A 113 -21.72 -22.74 20.00
C ILE A 113 -20.73 -21.83 20.73
N LEU A 114 -19.43 -22.09 20.58
CA LEU A 114 -18.37 -21.25 21.15
C LEU A 114 -18.21 -19.92 20.39
N GLN A 115 -18.62 -19.78 19.13
CA GLN A 115 -18.55 -18.52 18.37
C GLN A 115 -19.66 -17.51 18.71
N GLN A 116 -20.28 -17.64 19.88
CA GLN A 116 -21.38 -16.78 20.35
C GLN A 116 -20.90 -15.79 21.44
N GLN A 117 -21.66 -14.72 21.65
CA GLN A 117 -21.32 -13.63 22.60
C GLN A 117 -21.02 -14.12 24.03
N TRP A 118 -21.71 -15.15 24.51
CA TRP A 118 -21.52 -15.69 25.86
C TRP A 118 -20.11 -16.24 26.07
N PHE A 119 -19.53 -16.83 25.04
CA PHE A 119 -18.20 -17.41 25.11
C PHE A 119 -17.14 -16.32 25.04
N TYR A 120 -17.33 -15.29 24.21
CA TYR A 120 -16.45 -14.10 24.26
C TYR A 120 -16.43 -13.48 25.66
N LYS A 121 -17.60 -13.36 26.31
CA LYS A 121 -17.69 -12.91 27.71
C LYS A 121 -16.97 -13.87 28.68
N PHE A 122 -17.07 -15.17 28.46
CA PHE A 122 -16.34 -16.17 29.25
C PHE A 122 -14.81 -16.05 29.08
N LEU A 123 -14.34 -15.87 27.84
CA LEU A 123 -12.92 -15.66 27.52
C LEU A 123 -12.39 -14.36 28.15
N ASP A 124 -13.14 -13.26 28.05
CA ASP A 124 -12.81 -11.99 28.70
C ASP A 124 -12.64 -12.18 30.22
N GLY A 125 -13.60 -12.83 30.87
CA GLY A 125 -13.50 -13.15 32.30
C GLY A 125 -12.36 -14.12 32.64
N SER A 126 -11.93 -14.95 31.69
CA SER A 126 -10.80 -15.86 31.86
C SER A 126 -9.46 -15.13 31.83
N ILE A 127 -9.29 -14.14 30.95
CA ILE A 127 -8.11 -13.24 30.97
C ILE A 127 -8.15 -12.34 32.20
N ASP A 128 -9.33 -11.81 32.52
CA ASP A 128 -9.53 -10.93 33.66
C ASP A 128 -9.13 -11.61 34.99
N LYS A 129 -9.11 -12.95 35.05
CA LYS A 129 -8.55 -13.70 36.17
C LYS A 129 -7.06 -13.42 36.38
N LYS A 130 -6.23 -13.39 35.32
CA LYS A 130 -4.81 -13.04 35.48
C LYS A 130 -4.61 -11.61 35.95
N ILE A 131 -5.50 -10.71 35.53
CA ILE A 131 -5.40 -9.28 35.85
C ILE A 131 -5.85 -9.01 37.28
N ARG A 132 -7.05 -9.48 37.66
CA ARG A 132 -7.75 -9.09 38.89
C ARG A 132 -7.95 -10.23 39.89
N GLY A 133 -7.44 -11.41 39.59
CA GLY A 133 -7.60 -12.60 40.41
C GLY A 133 -8.89 -13.36 40.14
N THR A 134 -9.13 -14.38 40.95
CA THR A 134 -10.14 -15.43 40.75
C THR A 134 -11.53 -14.88 40.40
N ASN A 135 -12.17 -15.57 39.46
CA ASN A 135 -13.53 -15.28 39.00
C ASN A 135 -14.46 -16.47 39.24
N LEU A 136 -15.76 -16.19 39.38
CA LEU A 136 -16.78 -17.23 39.46
C LEU A 136 -17.86 -16.98 38.41
N ALA A 137 -17.90 -17.84 37.41
CA ALA A 137 -18.90 -17.82 36.35
C ALA A 137 -20.18 -18.54 36.82
N GLU A 138 -21.33 -17.89 36.64
CA GLU A 138 -22.66 -18.46 36.80
C GLU A 138 -23.34 -18.58 35.43
N PHE A 139 -23.64 -19.80 35.03
CA PHE A 139 -24.46 -20.10 33.86
C PHE A 139 -25.94 -19.99 34.23
N LEU A 140 -26.69 -19.12 33.57
CA LEU A 140 -28.09 -18.83 33.88
C LEU A 140 -29.06 -19.71 33.09
N SER A 141 -28.71 -20.05 31.84
CA SER A 141 -29.51 -20.97 31.04
C SER A 141 -28.71 -21.59 29.90
N PHE A 142 -29.14 -22.78 29.48
CA PHE A 142 -28.65 -23.49 28.31
C PHE A 142 -29.83 -23.76 27.35
N GLN A 143 -29.78 -23.18 26.16
CA GLN A 143 -30.84 -23.26 25.14
C GLN A 143 -30.25 -23.59 23.77
N ALA A 144 -29.93 -24.87 23.56
CA ALA A 144 -29.20 -25.31 22.37
C ALA A 144 -27.94 -24.44 22.16
N GLU A 145 -27.90 -23.61 21.13
CA GLU A 145 -26.77 -22.76 20.79
C GLU A 145 -26.63 -21.51 21.67
N LYS A 146 -27.68 -21.13 22.41
CA LYS A 146 -27.69 -19.93 23.25
C LYS A 146 -27.45 -20.29 24.71
N ILE A 147 -26.29 -19.91 25.21
CA ILE A 147 -25.90 -20.04 26.62
C ILE A 147 -25.89 -18.64 27.24
N GLU A 148 -26.48 -18.50 28.42
CA GLU A 148 -26.45 -17.23 29.17
C GLU A 148 -25.51 -17.37 30.36
N LEU A 149 -24.58 -16.43 30.52
CA LEU A 149 -23.57 -16.43 31.57
C LEU A 149 -23.39 -15.03 32.18
N ASN A 150 -23.23 -14.99 33.50
CA ASN A 150 -22.78 -13.83 34.26
C ASN A 150 -21.61 -14.21 35.18
N PHE A 151 -20.82 -13.21 35.57
CA PHE A 151 -19.84 -13.39 36.65
C PHE A 151 -20.43 -12.89 37.95
N ILE A 152 -20.33 -13.69 39.01
CA ILE A 152 -20.69 -13.24 40.35
C ILE A 152 -19.67 -12.16 40.75
N PRO A 153 -20.10 -11.01 41.30
CA PRO A 153 -19.18 -9.96 41.69
C PRO A 153 -18.10 -10.50 42.63
N ARG A 154 -16.83 -10.31 42.29
CA ARG A 154 -15.69 -10.89 43.05
C ARG A 154 -15.71 -10.51 44.53
N ARG A 155 -16.22 -9.32 44.88
CA ARG A 155 -16.40 -8.85 46.25
C ARG A 155 -17.32 -9.75 47.11
N ASN A 156 -18.19 -10.53 46.46
CA ASN A 156 -19.15 -11.45 47.08
C ASN A 156 -18.64 -12.89 47.12
N VAL A 157 -17.45 -13.19 46.56
CA VAL A 157 -16.92 -14.55 46.47
C VAL A 157 -15.69 -14.67 47.37
N VAL A 158 -15.59 -15.78 48.09
CA VAL A 158 -14.44 -16.15 48.91
C VAL A 158 -13.90 -17.49 48.41
N PRO A 159 -12.97 -17.47 47.43
CA PRO A 159 -12.55 -18.69 46.75
C PRO A 159 -11.75 -19.66 47.61
N THR A 160 -11.02 -19.15 48.60
CA THR A 160 -10.28 -19.94 49.60
C THR A 160 -11.15 -20.89 50.40
N ARG A 161 -12.41 -20.52 50.62
CA ARG A 161 -13.38 -21.29 51.41
C ARG A 161 -14.57 -21.78 50.59
N LYS A 162 -14.56 -21.56 49.27
CA LYS A 162 -15.66 -21.89 48.34
C LYS A 162 -17.03 -21.33 48.76
N LYS A 163 -17.05 -20.08 49.24
CA LYS A 163 -18.27 -19.39 49.69
C LYS A 163 -18.68 -18.26 48.76
N ILE A 164 -19.98 -18.12 48.52
CA ILE A 164 -20.59 -16.92 47.93
C ILE A 164 -21.45 -16.26 49.01
N PHE A 165 -21.34 -14.96 49.16
CA PHE A 165 -22.20 -14.15 50.04
C PHE A 165 -23.14 -13.31 49.18
N PRO A 166 -24.39 -13.73 48.94
CA PRO A 166 -25.35 -12.93 48.17
C PRO A 166 -25.57 -11.53 48.76
N ASP A 167 -25.47 -11.43 50.10
CA ASP A 167 -25.47 -10.19 50.85
C ASP A 167 -24.25 -10.17 51.77
N ILE A 168 -23.26 -9.31 51.47
CA ILE A 168 -22.00 -9.20 52.21
C ILE A 168 -22.18 -8.71 53.65
N THR A 169 -23.34 -8.15 53.99
CA THR A 169 -23.62 -7.62 55.34
C THR A 169 -24.11 -8.71 56.29
N LYS A 170 -24.49 -9.88 55.75
CA LYS A 170 -25.07 -10.97 56.53
C LYS A 170 -24.15 -12.20 56.52
N PRO A 171 -24.21 -13.05 57.55
CA PRO A 171 -23.36 -14.23 57.64
C PRO A 171 -23.82 -15.39 56.74
N GLN A 172 -24.99 -15.31 56.09
CA GLN A 172 -25.46 -16.38 55.23
C GLN A 172 -24.61 -16.47 53.95
N PHE A 173 -24.19 -17.68 53.61
CA PHE A 173 -23.41 -17.96 52.43
C PHE A 173 -23.94 -19.18 51.69
N ILE A 174 -23.62 -19.25 50.40
CA ILE A 174 -23.81 -20.42 49.55
C ILE A 174 -22.46 -21.12 49.45
N ASP A 175 -22.42 -22.39 49.84
CA ASP A 175 -21.26 -23.26 49.64
C ASP A 175 -21.29 -23.83 48.22
N TYR A 176 -20.47 -23.28 47.34
CA TYR A 176 -20.42 -23.70 45.95
C TYR A 176 -19.49 -24.89 45.71
N SER A 177 -18.95 -25.52 46.78
CA SER A 177 -18.30 -26.83 46.67
C SER A 177 -19.31 -27.99 46.58
N ASN A 178 -20.59 -27.72 46.83
CA ASN A 178 -21.65 -28.72 46.72
C ASN A 178 -21.89 -29.09 45.25
N SER A 179 -21.89 -30.40 44.95
CA SER A 179 -22.02 -30.93 43.59
C SER A 179 -23.32 -30.57 42.87
N VAL A 180 -24.34 -30.09 43.60
CA VAL A 180 -25.57 -29.52 43.02
C VAL A 180 -25.26 -28.31 42.13
N PHE A 181 -24.18 -27.58 42.41
CA PHE A 181 -23.80 -26.39 41.67
C PHE A 181 -22.80 -26.63 40.54
N ASP A 182 -22.16 -27.80 40.47
CA ASP A 182 -21.18 -28.15 39.41
C ASP A 182 -21.69 -27.92 37.97
N PRO A 183 -22.99 -28.13 37.64
CA PRO A 183 -23.49 -27.84 36.29
C PRO A 183 -23.67 -26.35 35.98
N TRP A 184 -23.60 -25.46 36.98
CA TRP A 184 -24.02 -24.06 36.87
C TRP A 184 -22.94 -23.06 37.28
N LEU A 185 -22.00 -23.46 38.12
CA LEU A 185 -20.93 -22.60 38.64
C LEU A 185 -19.56 -23.11 38.19
N LEU A 186 -18.70 -22.20 37.74
CA LEU A 186 -17.33 -22.52 37.34
C LEU A 186 -16.35 -21.49 37.90
N GLN A 187 -15.47 -21.93 38.80
CA GLN A 187 -14.41 -21.08 39.35
C GLN A 187 -13.24 -21.01 38.39
N ILE A 188 -12.97 -19.81 37.87
CA ILE A 188 -11.83 -19.54 37.00
C ILE A 188 -10.70 -18.97 37.85
N GLY A 189 -9.62 -19.76 37.99
CA GLY A 189 -8.44 -19.41 38.78
C GLY A 189 -8.34 -20.13 40.11
N GLU A 190 -7.21 -19.93 40.77
CA GLU A 190 -6.88 -20.63 42.01
C GLU A 190 -7.66 -20.07 43.20
N ASN A 191 -7.59 -20.77 44.33
CA ASN A 191 -8.34 -20.38 45.52
C ASN A 191 -7.84 -19.05 46.14
N PHE A 192 -6.57 -18.72 45.93
CA PHE A 192 -5.97 -17.48 46.42
C PHE A 192 -5.14 -16.81 45.31
N ASP A 193 -5.84 -16.23 44.33
CA ASP A 193 -5.23 -15.43 43.27
C ASP A 193 -5.80 -14.00 43.34
N LEU A 194 -4.91 -13.03 43.55
CA LEU A 194 -5.24 -11.60 43.62
C LEU A 194 -5.00 -10.85 42.31
N GLY A 195 -4.46 -11.55 41.30
CA GLY A 195 -4.09 -11.02 39.99
C GLY A 195 -2.83 -10.16 40.02
N ILE A 196 -2.27 -9.92 38.84
CA ILE A 196 -1.08 -9.08 38.67
C ILE A 196 -1.33 -7.62 39.04
N ILE A 197 -2.59 -7.17 39.08
CA ILE A 197 -2.95 -5.81 39.48
C ILE A 197 -2.47 -5.50 40.90
N ASN A 198 -2.43 -6.49 41.79
CA ASN A 198 -1.96 -6.29 43.17
C ASN A 198 -0.53 -5.73 43.22
N ASN A 199 0.31 -6.12 42.25
CA ASN A 199 1.71 -5.72 42.20
C ASN A 199 1.90 -4.24 41.81
N ILE A 200 0.89 -3.64 41.16
CA ILE A 200 0.93 -2.25 40.67
C ILE A 200 0.01 -1.30 41.45
N ILE A 201 -0.74 -1.79 42.45
CA ILE A 201 -1.60 -0.96 43.31
C ILE A 201 -0.81 0.22 43.92
N PRO A 202 0.43 0.03 44.47
CA PRO A 202 1.20 1.14 44.99
C PRO A 202 1.49 2.22 43.94
N ASN A 203 1.89 1.82 42.73
CA ASN A 203 2.17 2.74 41.63
C ASN A 203 0.93 3.53 41.19
N LEU A 204 -0.24 2.89 41.16
CA LEU A 204 -1.51 3.55 40.85
C LEU A 204 -1.87 4.61 41.90
N ILE A 205 -1.72 4.26 43.19
CA ILE A 205 -1.97 5.17 44.31
C ILE A 205 -0.99 6.35 44.28
N TRP A 206 0.31 6.08 44.09
CA TRP A 206 1.34 7.12 44.04
C TRP A 206 1.17 8.03 42.84
N LYS A 207 0.89 7.48 41.66
CA LYS A 207 0.60 8.25 40.44
C LYS A 207 -0.58 9.21 40.67
N ARG A 208 -1.69 8.72 41.21
CA ARG A 208 -2.87 9.55 41.49
C ARG A 208 -2.57 10.63 42.53
N ASN A 209 -1.86 10.29 43.60
CA ASN A 209 -1.47 11.25 44.64
C ASN A 209 -0.53 12.34 44.10
N VAL A 210 0.42 11.98 43.25
CA VAL A 210 1.33 12.94 42.61
C VAL A 210 0.60 13.83 41.63
N MET A 211 -0.32 13.28 40.84
CA MET A 211 -1.17 14.07 39.94
C MET A 211 -2.01 15.09 40.73
N GLN A 212 -2.58 14.68 41.88
CA GLN A 212 -3.28 15.60 42.78
C GLN A 212 -2.35 16.67 43.35
N ALA A 213 -1.17 16.29 43.85
CA ALA A 213 -0.19 17.23 44.38
C ALA A 213 0.31 18.22 43.30
N TRP A 214 0.42 17.77 42.05
CA TRP A 214 0.79 18.61 40.93
C TRP A 214 -0.34 19.58 40.57
N ALA A 215 -1.60 19.15 40.60
CA ALA A 215 -2.75 20.05 40.44
C ALA A 215 -2.78 21.13 41.55
N GLU A 216 -2.64 20.74 42.81
CA GLU A 216 -2.55 21.68 43.95
C GLU A 216 -1.35 22.64 43.82
N PHE A 217 -0.24 22.15 43.26
CA PHE A 217 0.93 22.99 42.95
C PHE A 217 0.62 24.01 41.85
N CYS A 218 -0.02 23.58 40.76
CA CYS A 218 -0.45 24.48 39.68
C CYS A 218 -1.48 25.52 40.16
N GLU A 219 -2.38 25.17 41.07
CA GLU A 219 -3.32 26.13 41.68
C GLU A 219 -2.60 27.18 42.55
N LYS A 220 -1.65 26.75 43.37
CA LYS A 220 -0.94 27.64 44.30
C LYS A 220 0.13 28.49 43.65
N PHE A 221 0.79 27.99 42.61
CA PHE A 221 1.98 28.60 42.01
C PHE A 221 1.83 28.90 40.52
N GLY A 222 0.70 28.58 39.90
CA GLY A 222 0.42 28.91 38.49
C GLY A 222 0.17 30.39 38.24
N MET A 223 -0.09 31.17 39.30
CA MET A 223 -0.17 32.64 39.24
C MET A 223 0.87 33.24 40.21
N PRO A 224 1.57 34.31 39.81
CA PRO A 224 2.51 35.00 40.70
C PRO A 224 1.74 35.61 41.88
N LEU A 225 2.31 35.54 43.08
CA LEU A 225 1.74 36.26 44.22
C LEU A 225 2.00 37.76 44.01
N ILE A 226 0.94 38.53 43.83
CA ILE A 226 1.01 39.99 43.66
C ILE A 226 0.78 40.64 45.02
N THR A 227 1.80 41.32 45.54
CA THR A 227 1.70 42.10 46.78
C THR A 227 1.86 43.57 46.47
N ALA A 228 1.02 44.43 47.06
CA ALA A 228 1.22 45.87 47.01
C ALA A 228 1.49 46.42 48.41
N THR A 229 2.46 47.33 48.52
CA THR A 229 2.70 48.12 49.72
C THR A 229 2.27 49.55 49.44
N THR A 230 1.49 50.15 50.33
CA THR A 230 1.04 51.54 50.22
C THR A 230 1.37 52.32 51.48
N ASN A 231 1.64 53.62 51.33
CA ASN A 231 2.07 54.50 52.42
C ASN A 231 0.88 55.14 53.18
N THR A 232 -0.35 54.76 52.87
CA THR A 232 -1.58 55.27 53.51
C THR A 232 -2.20 54.23 54.45
N THR A 233 -2.82 54.69 55.54
CA THR A 233 -3.58 53.86 56.47
C THR A 233 -5.09 54.00 56.29
N ASP A 234 -5.55 54.77 55.29
CA ASP A 234 -6.98 54.93 54.99
C ASP A 234 -7.57 53.65 54.38
N SER A 235 -8.55 53.06 55.06
CA SER A 235 -9.16 51.80 54.66
C SER A 235 -9.80 51.86 53.28
N LYS A 236 -10.39 53.00 52.89
CA LYS A 236 -11.04 53.13 51.57
C LYS A 236 -10.05 53.08 50.41
N VAL A 237 -8.85 53.61 50.63
CA VAL A 237 -7.79 53.60 49.61
C VAL A 237 -7.17 52.21 49.52
N VAL A 238 -7.00 51.52 50.65
CA VAL A 238 -6.53 50.12 50.68
C VAL A 238 -7.51 49.20 49.96
N ASP A 239 -8.82 49.34 50.19
CA ASP A 239 -9.86 48.56 49.51
C ASP A 239 -9.86 48.82 48.00
N ALA A 240 -9.73 50.08 47.57
CA ALA A 240 -9.64 50.44 46.15
C ALA A 240 -8.38 49.85 45.48
N VAL A 241 -7.24 49.86 46.16
CA VAL A 241 -6.01 49.23 45.68
C VAL A 241 -6.16 47.71 45.61
N HIS A 242 -6.86 47.09 46.56
CA HIS A 242 -7.15 45.65 46.54
C HIS A 242 -8.00 45.25 45.33
N GLU A 243 -9.08 46.00 45.04
CA GLU A 243 -9.90 45.81 43.85
C GLU A 243 -9.10 46.02 42.55
N MET A 244 -8.20 47.01 42.52
CA MET A 244 -7.31 47.23 41.38
C MET A 244 -6.31 46.07 41.18
N LEU A 245 -5.83 45.44 42.25
CA LEU A 245 -4.95 44.26 42.18
C LEU A 245 -5.68 43.01 41.67
N LEU A 246 -6.94 42.79 42.09
CA LEU A 246 -7.76 41.69 41.57
C LEU A 246 -8.00 41.84 40.07
N ASN A 247 -8.26 43.07 39.61
CA ASN A 247 -8.38 43.38 38.19
C ASN A 247 -7.05 43.21 37.43
N LEU A 248 -5.90 43.53 38.05
CA LEU A 248 -4.58 43.35 37.46
C LEU A 248 -4.20 41.86 37.30
N GLY A 249 -4.73 40.97 38.15
CA GLY A 249 -4.60 39.52 37.96
C GLY A 249 -5.25 39.00 36.66
N GLN A 250 -6.18 39.77 36.07
CA GLN A 250 -6.87 39.44 34.81
C GLN A 250 -6.42 40.33 33.64
N ALA A 251 -6.07 41.59 33.91
CA ALA A 251 -5.65 42.58 32.92
C ALA A 251 -4.16 42.90 33.09
N SER A 252 -3.36 42.79 32.02
CA SER A 252 -1.90 42.98 32.05
C SER A 252 -1.42 44.41 32.35
N VAL A 253 -2.31 45.35 32.68
CA VAL A 253 -2.00 46.76 32.99
C VAL A 253 -2.98 47.30 34.04
N GLY A 254 -2.48 48.07 35.02
CA GLY A 254 -3.31 48.79 35.99
C GLY A 254 -2.63 50.07 36.48
N THR A 255 -3.43 51.08 36.83
CA THR A 255 -2.96 52.38 37.33
C THR A 255 -3.19 52.47 38.83
N PHE A 256 -2.15 52.80 39.60
CA PHE A 256 -2.19 52.83 41.06
C PHE A 256 -1.88 54.23 41.63
N PRO A 257 -2.36 54.56 42.84
CA PRO A 257 -2.02 55.82 43.50
C PRO A 257 -0.52 56.00 43.75
N LEU A 258 -0.06 57.24 43.72
CA LEU A 258 1.34 57.62 43.97
C LEU A 258 1.83 57.09 45.33
N GLY A 259 2.96 56.37 45.32
CA GLY A 259 3.55 55.74 46.50
C GLY A 259 3.14 54.28 46.74
N THR A 260 2.38 53.66 45.81
CA THR A 260 2.08 52.22 45.82
C THR A 260 3.17 51.45 45.08
N ASP A 261 3.83 50.52 45.76
CA ASP A 261 4.83 49.63 45.16
C ASP A 261 4.24 48.23 44.98
N ILE A 262 4.30 47.70 43.75
CA ILE A 262 3.77 46.38 43.39
C ILE A 262 4.94 45.44 43.17
N LYS A 263 4.95 44.34 43.93
CA LYS A 263 5.94 43.28 43.80
C LYS A 263 5.26 41.99 43.36
N PHE A 264 5.76 41.45 42.27
CA PHE A 264 5.47 40.08 41.84
C PHE A 264 6.46 39.14 42.53
N GLN A 265 5.94 38.28 43.39
CA GLN A 265 6.74 37.24 44.02
C GLN A 265 6.53 35.95 43.25
N GLU A 266 7.41 35.71 42.28
CA GLU A 266 7.46 34.45 41.55
C GLU A 266 8.19 33.39 42.40
N ALA A 267 7.55 32.24 42.60
CA ALA A 267 8.23 31.11 43.23
C ALA A 267 9.24 30.53 42.24
N ASN A 268 10.53 30.80 42.44
CA ASN A 268 11.60 30.27 41.60
C ASN A 268 11.75 28.75 41.81
N ARG A 269 10.98 27.95 41.06
CA ARG A 269 10.99 26.47 41.12
C ARG A 269 11.03 25.89 39.71
N GLN A 270 12.13 26.12 39.00
CA GLN A 270 12.32 25.72 37.60
C GLN A 270 12.15 24.20 37.34
N ASP A 271 12.41 23.34 38.34
CA ASP A 271 12.37 21.88 38.19
C ASP A 271 11.10 21.19 38.71
N ALA A 272 10.15 21.91 39.35
CA ALA A 272 8.98 21.27 39.95
C ALA A 272 8.13 20.50 38.93
N TYR A 273 7.97 21.06 37.72
CA TYR A 273 7.32 20.41 36.59
C TYR A 273 7.96 19.06 36.25
N ARG A 274 9.29 19.04 36.16
CA ARG A 274 10.07 17.86 35.77
C ARG A 274 9.98 16.76 36.81
N VAL A 275 10.06 17.09 38.10
CA VAL A 275 9.96 16.12 39.20
C VAL A 275 8.60 15.39 39.19
N TYR A 276 7.49 16.13 39.09
CA TYR A 276 6.17 15.51 39.07
C TYR A 276 5.93 14.69 37.79
N MET A 277 6.32 15.22 36.63
CA MET A 277 6.16 14.52 35.36
C MET A 277 7.00 13.25 35.28
N GLU A 278 8.28 13.29 35.63
CA GLU A 278 9.17 12.12 35.61
C GLU A 278 8.69 11.05 36.60
N PHE A 279 8.19 11.44 37.78
CA PHE A 279 7.64 10.50 38.74
C PHE A 279 6.38 9.81 38.21
N MET A 280 5.46 10.55 37.59
CA MET A 280 4.27 9.94 36.97
C MET A 280 4.63 9.04 35.79
N GLN A 281 5.60 9.44 34.96
CA GLN A 281 6.07 8.62 33.84
C GLN A 281 6.73 7.33 34.35
N ALA A 282 7.57 7.41 35.39
CA ALA A 282 8.18 6.24 35.99
C ALA A 282 7.12 5.24 36.49
N ASN A 283 6.07 5.71 37.17
CA ASN A 283 4.98 4.85 37.62
C ASN A 283 4.13 4.29 36.48
N SER A 284 3.86 5.09 35.44
CA SER A 284 3.12 4.64 34.24
C SER A 284 3.91 3.59 33.46
N ASN A 285 5.24 3.75 33.37
CA ASN A 285 6.15 2.79 32.79
C ASN A 285 6.15 1.46 33.57
N GLU A 286 6.19 1.49 34.90
CA GLU A 286 6.09 0.26 35.71
C GLU A 286 4.75 -0.45 35.52
N ILE A 287 3.65 0.31 35.45
CA ILE A 287 2.32 -0.25 35.15
C ILE A 287 2.32 -0.97 33.79
N SER A 288 2.84 -0.32 32.74
CA SER A 288 2.90 -0.93 31.39
C SER A 288 3.81 -2.16 31.35
N LYS A 289 4.97 -2.13 31.99
CA LYS A 289 5.89 -3.28 32.04
C LYS A 289 5.24 -4.51 32.67
N VAL A 290 4.49 -4.34 33.76
CA VAL A 290 3.82 -5.46 34.43
C VAL A 290 2.67 -6.04 33.58
N LEU A 291 1.92 -5.18 32.89
CA LEU A 291 0.74 -5.60 32.13
C LEU A 291 1.11 -6.14 30.74
N VAL A 292 1.85 -5.36 29.95
CA VAL A 292 2.15 -5.62 28.53
C VAL A 292 3.64 -5.86 28.24
N GLY A 293 4.50 -5.83 29.25
CA GLY A 293 5.93 -6.18 29.10
C GLY A 293 6.83 -5.11 28.49
N SER A 294 6.32 -3.91 28.22
CA SER A 294 7.09 -2.80 27.63
C SER A 294 6.52 -1.43 27.98
N THR A 295 7.23 -0.35 27.64
CA THR A 295 6.85 1.04 27.98
C THR A 295 6.41 1.89 26.79
N MET A 296 6.71 1.51 25.54
CA MET A 296 6.53 2.36 24.35
C MET A 296 5.46 1.89 23.37
N LEU A 297 4.57 0.96 23.77
CA LEU A 297 3.50 0.52 22.89
C LEU A 297 2.41 1.59 22.68
N SER A 298 2.26 2.52 23.63
CA SER A 298 1.28 3.62 23.59
C SER A 298 1.90 5.01 23.39
N ASP A 299 3.22 5.16 23.58
CA ASP A 299 3.90 6.45 23.60
C ASP A 299 4.63 6.70 22.26
N GLN A 300 4.53 7.92 21.72
CA GLN A 300 5.11 8.31 20.42
C GLN A 300 6.66 8.27 20.45
N GLY A 301 7.25 7.15 20.00
CA GLY A 301 8.69 6.93 19.91
C GLY A 301 9.24 6.98 18.48
N THR A 302 10.32 7.73 18.27
CA THR A 302 10.95 8.14 17.01
C THR A 302 11.68 7.04 16.20
N ASN A 303 11.51 5.74 16.51
CA ASN A 303 12.19 4.64 15.83
C ASN A 303 11.30 3.40 15.65
N ARG A 304 10.90 3.15 14.39
CA ARG A 304 10.06 2.01 13.96
C ARG A 304 10.56 0.63 14.44
N SER A 305 11.88 0.45 14.51
CA SER A 305 12.50 -0.82 14.92
C SER A 305 12.31 -1.17 16.40
N GLN A 306 12.09 -0.18 17.29
CA GLN A 306 11.85 -0.45 18.72
C GLN A 306 10.40 -0.80 18.99
N THR A 307 9.45 -0.12 18.32
CA THR A 307 8.02 -0.42 18.41
C THR A 307 7.72 -1.85 17.92
N GLU A 308 8.32 -2.27 16.80
CA GLU A 308 8.15 -3.63 16.25
C GLU A 308 8.64 -4.73 17.21
N VAL A 309 9.70 -4.48 17.99
CA VAL A 309 10.21 -5.45 18.99
C VAL A 309 9.29 -5.54 20.21
N HIS A 310 8.71 -4.41 20.64
CA HIS A 310 7.78 -4.38 21.76
C HIS A 310 6.45 -5.06 21.44
N GLU A 311 5.92 -4.85 20.24
CA GLU A 311 4.69 -5.50 19.75
C GLU A 311 4.85 -7.02 19.73
N ARG A 312 5.95 -7.51 19.14
CA ARG A 312 6.28 -8.95 19.15
C ARG A 312 6.39 -9.53 20.56
N SER A 313 6.82 -8.77 21.55
CA SER A 313 6.92 -9.27 22.93
C SER A 313 5.53 -9.46 23.57
N LEU A 314 4.57 -8.56 23.29
CA LEU A 314 3.21 -8.70 23.75
C LEU A 314 2.54 -9.91 23.08
N ASP A 315 2.55 -9.95 21.75
CA ASP A 315 1.81 -10.93 20.97
C ASP A 315 2.41 -12.34 21.06
N ASN A 316 3.73 -12.48 20.96
CA ASN A 316 4.38 -13.81 20.88
C ASN A 316 4.74 -14.40 22.25
N ARG A 317 4.63 -13.64 23.35
CA ARG A 317 4.97 -14.14 24.69
C ARG A 317 3.79 -14.07 25.64
N ILE A 318 3.30 -12.86 25.92
CA ILE A 318 2.26 -12.64 26.93
C ILE A 318 0.94 -13.20 26.41
N ALA A 319 0.49 -12.80 25.22
CA ALA A 319 -0.76 -13.26 24.66
C ALA A 319 -0.76 -14.78 24.39
N GLN A 320 0.36 -15.36 23.95
CA GLN A 320 0.49 -16.81 23.81
C GLN A 320 0.36 -17.56 25.14
N ALA A 321 0.95 -17.03 26.23
CA ALA A 321 0.79 -17.60 27.56
C ALA A 321 -0.64 -17.43 28.11
N ASP A 322 -1.35 -16.36 27.73
CA ASP A 322 -2.75 -16.13 28.08
C ASP A 322 -3.68 -17.08 27.32
N LYS A 323 -3.48 -17.24 26.01
CA LYS A 323 -4.16 -18.23 25.16
C LYS A 323 -4.05 -19.63 25.75
N ARG A 324 -2.84 -20.05 26.12
CA ARG A 324 -2.61 -21.38 26.71
C ARG A 324 -3.35 -21.59 28.04
N ASP A 325 -3.36 -20.59 28.93
CA ASP A 325 -4.10 -20.65 30.20
C ASP A 325 -5.61 -20.82 29.95
N ILE A 326 -6.16 -20.04 29.01
CA ILE A 326 -7.57 -20.13 28.62
C ILE A 326 -7.88 -21.50 28.00
N GLN A 327 -6.98 -22.03 27.19
CA GLN A 327 -7.16 -23.35 26.59
C GLN A 327 -7.28 -24.44 27.66
N PHE A 328 -6.50 -24.38 28.73
CA PHE A 328 -6.64 -25.28 29.88
C PHE A 328 -7.97 -25.08 30.60
N ILE A 329 -8.38 -23.83 30.84
CA ILE A 329 -9.67 -23.53 31.48
C ILE A 329 -10.84 -24.12 30.66
N VAL A 330 -10.81 -23.94 29.35
CA VAL A 330 -11.89 -24.44 28.47
C VAL A 330 -11.91 -25.97 28.44
N ASN A 331 -10.75 -26.60 28.23
CA ASN A 331 -10.66 -28.05 28.09
C ASN A 331 -10.90 -28.80 29.40
N ASP A 332 -10.32 -28.32 30.49
CA ASP A 332 -10.30 -29.04 31.75
C ASP A 332 -11.48 -28.68 32.66
N GLN A 333 -12.17 -27.56 32.41
CA GLN A 333 -13.28 -27.09 33.25
C GLN A 333 -14.57 -26.86 32.46
N LEU A 334 -14.53 -26.05 31.40
CA LEU A 334 -15.75 -25.69 30.66
C LEU A 334 -16.36 -26.88 29.90
N PHE A 335 -15.55 -27.63 29.17
CA PHE A 335 -16.03 -28.79 28.39
C PHE A 335 -16.65 -29.88 29.27
N PRO A 336 -16.04 -30.27 30.42
CA PRO A 336 -16.73 -31.10 31.41
C PRO A 336 -18.09 -30.57 31.85
N LEU A 337 -18.20 -29.26 32.15
CA LEU A 337 -19.47 -28.64 32.55
C LEU A 337 -20.51 -28.70 31.42
N LEU A 338 -20.13 -28.39 30.18
CA LEU A 338 -21.01 -28.48 29.02
C LEU A 338 -21.47 -29.92 28.77
N ARG A 339 -20.62 -30.93 29.01
CA ARG A 339 -21.04 -32.35 28.94
C ARG A 339 -22.10 -32.69 29.99
N LEU A 340 -21.98 -32.18 31.21
CA LEU A 340 -23.04 -32.33 32.23
C LEU A 340 -24.36 -31.70 31.77
N GLN A 341 -24.29 -30.63 30.99
CA GLN A 341 -25.44 -29.95 30.40
C GLN A 341 -25.96 -30.62 29.10
N GLY A 342 -25.37 -31.75 28.70
CA GLY A 342 -25.84 -32.58 27.59
C GLY A 342 -25.36 -32.14 26.20
N TYR A 343 -24.35 -31.27 26.13
CA TYR A 343 -23.69 -30.96 24.86
C TYR A 343 -22.84 -32.14 24.39
N ASN A 344 -22.90 -32.42 23.09
CA ASN A 344 -22.24 -33.56 22.47
C ASN A 344 -20.74 -33.29 22.22
N ILE A 345 -19.98 -33.21 23.32
CA ILE A 345 -18.52 -33.01 23.30
C ILE A 345 -17.86 -34.35 23.64
N SER A 346 -17.03 -34.88 22.74
CA SER A 346 -16.28 -36.11 23.00
C SER A 346 -15.21 -35.91 24.09
N GLN A 347 -14.72 -36.99 24.69
CA GLN A 347 -13.52 -36.95 25.55
C GLN A 347 -12.26 -36.59 24.77
N ASP A 348 -12.29 -36.80 23.46
CA ASP A 348 -11.18 -36.47 22.57
C ASP A 348 -11.32 -35.08 21.96
N ASP A 349 -12.41 -34.35 22.19
CA ASP A 349 -12.60 -32.99 21.65
C ASP A 349 -11.87 -31.97 22.53
N ILE A 350 -11.04 -31.16 21.90
CA ILE A 350 -10.23 -30.13 22.55
C ILE A 350 -10.44 -28.78 21.87
N PHE A 351 -10.58 -27.74 22.68
CA PHE A 351 -10.44 -26.36 22.30
C PHE A 351 -8.99 -26.06 21.96
N GLU A 352 -8.79 -25.39 20.84
CA GLU A 352 -7.50 -24.95 20.35
C GLU A 352 -7.66 -23.56 19.73
N TRP A 353 -6.76 -22.65 20.10
CA TRP A 353 -6.59 -21.40 19.37
C TRP A 353 -5.95 -21.72 18.02
N LYS A 354 -6.44 -21.10 16.96
CA LYS A 354 -5.72 -21.13 15.69
C LYS A 354 -4.34 -20.51 15.96
N THR A 355 -3.28 -21.27 15.69
CA THR A 355 -1.88 -20.83 15.89
C THR A 355 -1.63 -19.55 15.10
N ALA A 356 -0.62 -18.71 15.38
CA ALA A 356 -0.24 -17.64 14.44
C ALA A 356 0.22 -18.17 13.06
N GLU A 357 0.42 -19.48 12.94
CA GLU A 357 0.60 -20.18 11.65
C GLU A 357 -0.74 -20.53 10.96
N GLN A 358 -1.86 -20.46 11.67
CA GLN A 358 -3.27 -20.63 11.22
C GLN A 358 -4.10 -19.32 11.28
N GLU A 359 -3.68 -18.37 12.11
CA GLU A 359 -3.76 -16.91 11.99
C GLU A 359 -2.46 -16.39 11.40
N THR A 360 -1.89 -17.14 10.47
CA THR A 360 -1.01 -16.49 9.53
C THR A 360 -1.85 -15.36 8.98
N SER A 361 -1.28 -14.15 8.90
CA SER A 361 -1.85 -13.16 7.99
C SER A 361 -2.18 -13.92 6.70
N LEU A 362 -3.34 -13.69 6.07
CA LEU A 362 -3.73 -14.45 4.89
C LEU A 362 -2.55 -14.60 3.90
N THR A 363 -1.65 -13.61 3.86
CA THR A 363 -0.31 -13.61 3.26
C THR A 363 0.61 -14.79 3.62
N GLU A 364 0.87 -15.10 4.89
CA GLU A 364 1.75 -16.20 5.27
C GLU A 364 1.07 -17.58 5.09
N LEU A 365 -0.24 -17.71 5.32
CA LEU A 365 -0.98 -18.97 5.08
C LEU A 365 -0.98 -19.24 3.58
N TRP A 366 -1.11 -18.18 2.79
CA TRP A 366 -0.97 -18.20 1.35
C TRP A 366 0.46 -18.50 0.91
N ASN A 367 1.50 -18.03 1.60
CA ASN A 367 2.89 -18.41 1.30
C ASN A 367 3.14 -19.90 1.57
N ILE A 368 2.63 -20.45 2.67
CA ILE A 368 2.71 -21.88 3.00
C ILE A 368 1.90 -22.70 1.98
N THR A 369 0.66 -22.30 1.68
CA THR A 369 -0.22 -22.96 0.71
C THR A 369 0.35 -22.87 -0.71
N SER A 370 0.89 -21.72 -1.11
CA SER A 370 1.60 -21.52 -2.38
C SER A 370 2.88 -22.33 -2.42
N GLY A 371 3.59 -22.46 -1.30
CA GLY A 371 4.77 -23.33 -1.16
C GLY A 371 4.41 -24.80 -1.35
N LEU A 372 3.31 -25.29 -0.76
CA LEU A 372 2.82 -26.65 -0.96
C LEU A 372 2.40 -26.91 -2.41
N ILE A 373 1.66 -25.99 -3.02
CA ILE A 373 1.24 -26.06 -4.44
C ILE A 373 2.44 -25.99 -5.39
N THR A 374 3.42 -25.12 -5.11
CA THR A 374 4.64 -24.95 -5.95
C THR A 374 5.57 -26.15 -5.84
N ASN A 375 5.61 -26.83 -4.69
CA ASN A 375 6.34 -28.09 -4.50
C ASN A 375 5.55 -29.32 -4.99
N GLY A 376 4.42 -29.14 -5.68
CA GLY A 376 3.69 -30.21 -6.35
C GLY A 376 2.68 -30.98 -5.47
N TYR A 377 2.40 -30.52 -4.26
CA TYR A 377 1.37 -31.12 -3.40
C TYR A 377 -0.02 -30.56 -3.76
N GLU A 378 -0.99 -31.45 -3.96
CA GLU A 378 -2.37 -31.05 -4.25
C GLU A 378 -3.10 -30.60 -2.97
N VAL A 379 -3.53 -29.34 -2.96
CA VAL A 379 -4.38 -28.76 -1.91
C VAL A 379 -5.81 -28.61 -2.45
N LYS A 380 -6.80 -29.12 -1.70
CA LYS A 380 -8.21 -29.17 -2.13
C LYS A 380 -8.79 -27.76 -2.36
N GLN A 381 -9.46 -27.56 -3.50
CA GLN A 381 -10.01 -26.24 -3.88
C GLN A 381 -11.13 -25.77 -2.95
N GLU A 382 -11.98 -26.69 -2.46
CA GLU A 382 -13.03 -26.35 -1.50
C GLU A 382 -12.43 -25.82 -0.18
N TRP A 383 -11.31 -26.39 0.25
CA TRP A 383 -10.60 -25.93 1.44
C TRP A 383 -9.99 -24.54 1.23
N ILE A 384 -9.38 -24.25 0.08
CA ILE A 384 -8.84 -22.91 -0.25
C ILE A 384 -9.96 -21.88 -0.30
N SER A 385 -11.10 -22.21 -0.91
CA SER A 385 -12.26 -21.32 -1.01
C SER A 385 -12.82 -20.96 0.37
N GLN A 386 -12.98 -21.95 1.26
CA GLN A 386 -13.48 -21.77 2.62
C GLN A 386 -12.47 -21.06 3.53
N THR A 387 -11.17 -21.37 3.39
CA THR A 387 -10.12 -20.84 4.28
C THR A 387 -9.80 -19.36 4.00
N PHE A 388 -9.79 -18.94 2.73
CA PHE A 388 -9.52 -17.55 2.34
C PHE A 388 -10.81 -16.73 2.10
N ASN A 389 -11.99 -17.32 2.32
CA ASN A 389 -13.31 -16.72 2.09
C ASN A 389 -13.51 -16.15 0.66
N ILE A 390 -12.87 -16.78 -0.32
CA ILE A 390 -12.98 -16.41 -1.75
C ILE A 390 -13.86 -17.46 -2.42
N PRO A 391 -15.08 -17.11 -2.90
CA PRO A 391 -15.87 -18.04 -3.70
C PRO A 391 -15.13 -18.33 -5.00
N ILE A 392 -14.58 -19.54 -5.14
CA ILE A 392 -13.86 -19.97 -6.33
C ILE A 392 -14.90 -20.43 -7.36
N GLU A 393 -15.66 -19.49 -7.92
CA GLU A 393 -16.33 -19.71 -9.19
C GLU A 393 -15.29 -19.55 -10.29
N GLY A 394 -14.90 -20.68 -10.90
CA GLY A 394 -14.12 -20.76 -12.13
C GLY A 394 -13.05 -19.69 -12.33
N LYS A 395 -11.79 -20.03 -11.99
CA LYS A 395 -10.56 -19.22 -12.18
C LYS A 395 -10.69 -18.05 -13.17
N LYS A 396 -10.65 -16.81 -12.64
CA LYS A 396 -9.73 -15.76 -13.13
C LYS A 396 -9.52 -14.63 -12.10
N THR A 397 -8.24 -14.30 -11.95
CA THR A 397 -7.51 -13.43 -11.02
C THR A 397 -7.64 -11.91 -11.25
N GLN A 398 -7.64 -11.12 -10.16
CA GLN A 398 -7.13 -9.73 -10.08
C GLN A 398 -6.55 -9.38 -8.66
N PRO A 399 -5.67 -8.34 -8.54
CA PRO A 399 -4.58 -8.15 -7.53
C PRO A 399 -4.93 -7.12 -6.40
N GLU A 400 -4.20 -6.83 -5.30
CA GLU A 400 -2.78 -6.45 -4.97
C GLU A 400 -2.54 -6.56 -3.42
N GLN A 401 -1.34 -6.74 -2.83
CA GLN A 401 -0.13 -5.89 -2.84
C GLN A 401 1.16 -6.62 -3.28
N GLN A 402 2.03 -5.88 -3.94
CA GLN A 402 2.97 -6.38 -4.96
C GLN A 402 4.24 -7.05 -4.38
N PRO A 403 4.50 -8.33 -4.72
CA PRO A 403 5.84 -8.91 -4.72
C PRO A 403 6.73 -8.11 -5.69
N ASN A 404 8.03 -8.05 -5.41
CA ASN A 404 9.02 -7.51 -6.35
C ASN A 404 8.94 -8.27 -7.70
N ILE A 405 8.19 -7.71 -8.64
CA ILE A 405 7.83 -8.34 -9.93
C ILE A 405 9.10 -8.63 -10.75
N ALA A 406 10.18 -7.87 -10.49
CA ALA A 406 11.48 -8.08 -11.10
C ALA A 406 12.02 -9.51 -10.89
N ALA A 407 11.92 -10.07 -9.68
CA ALA A 407 12.53 -11.35 -9.34
C ALA A 407 11.87 -12.57 -10.02
N ARG A 408 10.63 -12.44 -10.54
CA ARG A 408 9.92 -13.51 -11.26
C ARG A 408 10.44 -13.76 -12.69
N TYR A 409 11.20 -12.82 -13.25
CA TYR A 409 11.69 -12.92 -14.64
C TYR A 409 13.10 -13.47 -14.76
N PHE A 410 13.70 -13.86 -13.64
CA PHE A 410 15.05 -14.35 -13.61
C PHE A 410 15.08 -15.76 -13.02
N PRO A 411 15.74 -16.73 -13.67
CA PRO A 411 15.79 -18.11 -13.20
C PRO A 411 16.30 -18.16 -11.76
N SER A 412 15.53 -18.80 -10.88
CA SER A 412 15.83 -18.92 -9.45
C SER A 412 16.57 -20.22 -9.22
N GLY A 413 17.89 -20.17 -9.02
CA GLY A 413 18.69 -21.28 -8.51
C GLY A 413 18.97 -22.43 -9.49
N THR A 414 20.17 -23.00 -9.33
CA THR A 414 20.73 -24.26 -9.87
C THR A 414 20.05 -24.88 -11.10
N VAL A 415 20.86 -24.95 -12.17
CA VAL A 415 20.75 -25.87 -13.33
C VAL A 415 19.75 -27.00 -13.09
N ASN A 416 18.60 -26.94 -13.79
CA ASN A 416 17.51 -27.94 -13.92
C ASN A 416 16.11 -27.56 -13.40
N SER A 417 15.77 -26.30 -13.18
CA SER A 417 14.35 -25.88 -13.22
C SER A 417 14.06 -25.17 -14.54
N ILE A 418 13.13 -25.71 -15.33
CA ILE A 418 12.62 -25.07 -16.55
C ILE A 418 11.83 -23.84 -16.10
N SER A 419 12.52 -22.69 -15.98
CA SER A 419 11.85 -21.41 -15.77
C SER A 419 10.91 -21.18 -16.93
N ALA A 420 9.61 -20.98 -16.66
CA ALA A 420 8.64 -20.64 -17.70
C ALA A 420 9.15 -19.37 -18.40
N ASP A 421 9.46 -19.51 -19.69
CA ASP A 421 9.96 -18.42 -20.51
C ASP A 421 8.95 -17.26 -20.53
N ARG A 422 9.42 -16.01 -20.35
CA ARG A 422 8.54 -14.82 -20.40
C ARG A 422 7.86 -14.71 -21.76
N TYR A 423 8.56 -15.14 -22.81
CA TYR A 423 8.03 -15.17 -24.16
C TYR A 423 7.94 -16.62 -24.62
N ASP A 424 6.72 -17.16 -24.68
CA ASP A 424 6.38 -18.47 -25.26
C ASP A 424 6.48 -18.43 -26.80
N PHE A 425 7.62 -17.95 -27.30
CA PHE A 425 7.95 -17.84 -28.72
C PHE A 425 9.46 -17.94 -28.91
N HIS A 426 9.89 -19.03 -29.53
CA HIS A 426 11.21 -19.13 -30.12
C HIS A 426 11.02 -18.99 -31.62
N CYS A 427 11.57 -17.92 -32.19
CA CYS A 427 11.58 -17.70 -33.62
C CYS A 427 12.36 -18.83 -34.31
N THR A 428 11.71 -19.64 -35.14
CA THR A 428 12.35 -20.69 -35.94
C THR A 428 12.32 -20.42 -37.44
N CYS A 429 11.66 -19.34 -37.89
CA CYS A 429 11.38 -19.13 -39.31
C CYS A 429 12.53 -18.50 -40.11
N GLY A 430 13.64 -18.10 -39.46
CA GLY A 430 14.83 -17.53 -40.10
C GLY A 430 14.62 -16.17 -40.82
N ASN A 431 13.40 -15.62 -40.80
CA ASN A 431 12.98 -14.46 -41.59
C ASN A 431 12.46 -13.30 -40.73
N HIS A 432 12.61 -13.35 -39.40
CA HIS A 432 12.35 -12.18 -38.56
C HIS A 432 13.51 -11.20 -38.70
N LEU A 433 13.21 -9.90 -38.60
CA LEU A 433 14.25 -8.88 -38.46
C LEU A 433 14.96 -9.16 -37.13
N GLU A 434 16.12 -9.80 -37.18
CA GLU A 434 16.98 -9.84 -36.01
C GLU A 434 17.25 -8.36 -35.63
N PRO A 435 17.20 -7.97 -34.34
CA PRO A 435 17.59 -6.64 -33.89
C PRO A 435 19.10 -6.55 -33.98
N ILE A 436 19.64 -6.59 -35.19
CA ILE A 436 21.07 -6.71 -35.37
C ILE A 436 21.53 -5.57 -36.26
N ASP A 437 22.06 -4.58 -35.57
CA ASP A 437 23.51 -4.49 -35.65
C ASP A 437 24.09 -5.10 -34.38
N ALA A 438 25.12 -5.94 -34.49
CA ALA A 438 25.91 -6.42 -33.34
C ALA A 438 26.41 -5.27 -32.44
N ILE A 439 26.45 -4.05 -32.99
CA ILE A 439 26.84 -2.78 -32.37
C ILE A 439 25.85 -2.33 -31.27
N SER A 440 24.54 -2.58 -31.41
CA SER A 440 23.54 -2.13 -30.42
C SER A 440 23.50 -3.03 -29.19
N GLY A 441 23.57 -4.36 -29.37
CA GLY A 441 23.67 -5.33 -28.28
C GLY A 441 24.93 -5.11 -27.42
N ASP A 442 26.06 -4.80 -28.07
CA ASP A 442 27.29 -4.43 -27.37
C ASP A 442 27.16 -3.13 -26.57
N THR A 443 26.40 -2.16 -27.08
CA THR A 443 26.15 -0.89 -26.38
C THR A 443 25.29 -1.09 -25.14
N ILE A 444 24.20 -1.86 -25.24
CA ILE A 444 23.36 -2.20 -24.08
C ILE A 444 24.16 -2.95 -23.03
N LYS A 445 24.93 -3.98 -23.42
CA LYS A 445 25.80 -4.72 -22.49
C LYS A 445 26.81 -3.81 -21.79
N LYS A 446 27.43 -2.86 -22.50
CA LYS A 446 28.34 -1.86 -21.89
C LYS A 446 27.62 -0.99 -20.86
N LEU A 447 26.40 -0.56 -21.13
CA LEU A 447 25.61 0.25 -20.20
C LEU A 447 25.12 -0.56 -18.99
N VAL A 448 24.77 -1.83 -19.18
CA VAL A 448 24.48 -2.77 -18.10
C VAL A 448 25.70 -2.91 -17.19
N LYS A 449 26.89 -3.14 -17.74
CA LYS A 449 28.14 -3.16 -16.96
C LYS A 449 28.41 -1.85 -16.22
N LYS A 450 28.15 -0.71 -16.85
CA LYS A 450 28.26 0.61 -16.20
C LYS A 450 27.32 0.73 -15.02
N LEU A 451 26.07 0.25 -15.15
CA LEU A 451 25.09 0.22 -14.06
C LEU A 451 25.54 -0.72 -12.94
N ILE A 452 25.99 -1.94 -13.26
CA ILE A 452 26.56 -2.91 -12.29
C ILE A 452 27.68 -2.23 -11.49
N ARG A 453 28.62 -1.57 -12.18
CA ARG A 453 29.73 -0.87 -11.52
C ARG A 453 29.24 0.26 -10.61
N ALA A 454 28.26 1.04 -11.05
CA ALA A 454 27.68 2.12 -10.24
C ALA A 454 26.99 1.60 -8.98
N VAL A 455 26.26 0.47 -9.09
CA VAL A 455 25.62 -0.22 -7.97
C VAL A 455 26.66 -0.71 -6.96
N TYR A 456 27.70 -1.40 -7.44
CA TYR A 456 28.75 -1.96 -6.58
C TYR A 456 29.53 -0.87 -5.83
N ASP A 457 29.98 0.17 -6.55
CA ASP A 457 30.74 1.27 -5.97
C ASP A 457 29.88 2.19 -5.08
N LYS A 458 28.56 1.97 -5.00
CA LYS A 458 27.56 2.88 -4.37
C LYS A 458 27.67 4.31 -4.89
N LYS A 459 28.00 4.45 -6.18
CA LYS A 459 28.20 5.72 -6.88
C LYS A 459 26.90 6.19 -7.54
N GLU A 460 27.03 7.20 -8.39
CA GLU A 460 25.92 7.79 -9.13
C GLU A 460 25.24 6.78 -10.08
N ILE A 461 24.08 6.26 -9.66
CA ILE A 461 23.28 5.24 -10.37
C ILE A 461 22.33 5.87 -11.39
N LEU A 462 21.86 7.10 -11.16
CA LEU A 462 20.77 7.68 -11.95
C LEU A 462 21.16 7.94 -13.40
N GLY A 463 22.38 8.45 -13.64
CA GLY A 463 22.87 8.65 -15.01
C GLY A 463 23.07 7.33 -15.77
N ALA A 464 23.54 6.28 -15.09
CA ALA A 464 23.68 4.96 -15.69
C ALA A 464 22.32 4.36 -16.07
N LYS A 465 21.31 4.47 -15.18
CA LYS A 465 19.92 4.10 -15.48
C LYS A 465 19.38 4.88 -16.67
N GLY A 466 19.51 6.21 -16.67
CA GLY A 466 19.01 7.07 -17.74
C GLY A 466 19.60 6.72 -19.12
N GLN A 467 20.91 6.45 -19.19
CA GLN A 467 21.57 6.04 -20.44
C GLN A 467 21.07 4.69 -20.95
N LEU A 468 20.86 3.73 -20.04
CA LEU A 468 20.35 2.40 -20.40
C LEU A 468 18.92 2.49 -20.92
N ILE A 469 18.05 3.25 -20.24
CA ILE A 469 16.66 3.49 -20.65
C ILE A 469 16.62 4.12 -22.04
N ALA A 470 17.41 5.19 -22.25
CA ALA A 470 17.44 5.89 -23.53
C ALA A 470 17.89 4.97 -24.67
N SER A 471 18.97 4.22 -24.48
CA SER A 471 19.55 3.39 -25.53
C SER A 471 18.64 2.22 -25.92
N GLU A 472 18.02 1.56 -24.92
CA GLU A 472 17.09 0.46 -25.16
C GLU A 472 15.82 0.96 -25.86
N ALA A 473 15.26 2.08 -25.40
CA ALA A 473 14.07 2.67 -26.01
C ALA A 473 14.32 3.14 -27.44
N LEU A 474 15.44 3.83 -27.71
CA LEU A 474 15.79 4.31 -29.04
C LEU A 474 15.98 3.16 -30.05
N LEU A 475 16.51 2.02 -29.60
CA LEU A 475 16.61 0.82 -30.43
C LEU A 475 15.22 0.33 -30.87
N MET A 476 14.27 0.18 -29.94
CA MET A 476 12.90 -0.23 -30.25
C MET A 476 12.13 0.82 -31.06
N ILE A 477 12.34 2.11 -30.77
CA ILE A 477 11.74 3.23 -31.51
C ILE A 477 12.21 3.24 -32.96
N LYS A 478 13.46 2.88 -33.25
CA LYS A 478 13.93 2.71 -34.63
C LYS A 478 13.08 1.68 -35.38
N GLY A 479 12.91 0.49 -34.81
CA GLY A 479 12.07 -0.56 -35.40
C GLY A 479 10.60 -0.15 -35.56
N LEU A 480 10.05 0.58 -34.59
CA LEU A 480 8.70 1.13 -34.66
C LEU A 480 8.56 2.16 -35.80
N ARG A 481 9.44 3.16 -35.87
CA ARG A 481 9.36 4.29 -36.81
C ARG A 481 9.61 3.86 -38.25
N ASP A 482 10.61 3.01 -38.49
CA ASP A 482 10.96 2.53 -39.83
C ASP A 482 9.76 1.82 -40.51
N ASN A 483 8.85 1.28 -39.69
CA ASN A 483 7.65 0.56 -40.13
C ASN A 483 6.35 1.33 -39.92
N PHE A 484 6.38 2.55 -39.37
CA PHE A 484 5.20 3.40 -39.17
C PHE A 484 5.31 4.66 -40.04
N LYS A 485 4.86 4.55 -41.28
CA LYS A 485 4.81 5.70 -42.20
C LYS A 485 3.60 6.57 -41.91
N THR A 486 3.85 7.80 -41.50
CA THR A 486 2.83 8.83 -41.33
C THR A 486 2.46 9.46 -42.68
N TYR A 487 1.18 9.76 -42.89
CA TYR A 487 0.65 10.42 -44.08
C TYR A 487 0.29 11.88 -43.83
N ASN A 488 0.03 12.27 -42.58
CA ASN A 488 -0.15 13.69 -42.25
C ASN A 488 1.20 14.39 -42.10
N PRO A 489 1.35 15.63 -42.59
CA PRO A 489 2.65 16.30 -42.62
C PRO A 489 3.17 16.72 -41.24
N TYR A 490 2.27 17.13 -40.32
CA TYR A 490 2.66 17.62 -38.99
C TYR A 490 1.73 17.21 -37.84
N THR A 491 0.42 17.15 -38.10
CA THR A 491 -0.61 16.85 -37.09
C THR A 491 -1.61 15.87 -37.66
N GLY A 492 -2.07 14.94 -36.83
CA GLY A 492 -3.13 14.01 -37.18
C GLY A 492 -3.07 12.72 -36.36
N PRO A 493 -4.05 11.82 -36.54
CA PRO A 493 -4.15 10.62 -35.72
C PRO A 493 -2.89 9.73 -35.81
N ASP A 494 -2.27 9.63 -36.99
CA ASP A 494 -1.03 8.89 -37.24
C ASP A 494 0.17 9.48 -36.50
N GLN A 495 0.33 10.80 -36.52
CA GLN A 495 1.37 11.50 -35.78
C GLN A 495 1.19 11.32 -34.27
N LEU A 496 -0.04 11.47 -33.77
CA LEU A 496 -0.36 11.28 -32.36
C LEU A 496 -0.10 9.83 -31.90
N VAL A 497 -0.53 8.84 -32.69
CA VAL A 497 -0.34 7.42 -32.36
C VAL A 497 1.14 7.09 -32.28
N LEU A 498 1.93 7.47 -33.29
CA LEU A 498 3.37 7.23 -33.31
C LEU A 498 4.08 7.85 -32.10
N GLN A 499 3.77 9.11 -31.78
CA GLN A 499 4.39 9.81 -30.66
C GLN A 499 4.01 9.22 -29.30
N MET A 500 2.75 8.81 -29.12
CA MET A 500 2.32 8.12 -27.90
C MET A 500 3.00 6.76 -27.74
N MET A 501 3.18 6.03 -28.84
CA MET A 501 3.90 4.77 -28.85
C MET A 501 5.37 4.95 -28.48
N GLU A 502 6.06 5.96 -29.01
CA GLU A 502 7.45 6.27 -28.64
C GLU A 502 7.60 6.49 -27.14
N TYR A 503 6.73 7.29 -26.52
CA TYR A 503 6.77 7.51 -25.07
C TYR A 503 6.49 6.25 -24.27
N ASN A 504 5.55 5.43 -24.72
CA ASN A 504 5.28 4.13 -24.12
C ASN A 504 6.50 3.20 -24.17
N VAL A 505 7.32 3.26 -25.23
CA VAL A 505 8.58 2.50 -25.31
C VAL A 505 9.61 2.99 -24.27
N PHE A 506 9.70 4.29 -24.01
CA PHE A 506 10.55 4.82 -22.93
C PHE A 506 10.08 4.36 -21.54
N GLU A 507 8.77 4.38 -21.27
CA GLU A 507 8.21 3.86 -20.01
C GLU A 507 8.50 2.36 -19.82
N PHE A 508 8.32 1.57 -20.89
CA PHE A 508 8.63 0.15 -20.88
C PHE A 508 10.11 -0.11 -20.56
N SER A 509 11.02 0.62 -21.22
CA SER A 509 12.47 0.51 -21.00
C SER A 509 12.89 0.94 -19.58
N ALA A 510 12.19 1.93 -19.00
CA ALA A 510 12.34 2.31 -17.60
C ALA A 510 11.97 1.16 -16.66
N SER A 511 10.82 0.49 -16.89
CA SER A 511 10.42 -0.67 -16.08
C SER A 511 11.44 -1.81 -16.16
N LYS A 512 12.01 -2.05 -17.34
CA LYS A 512 13.02 -3.09 -17.56
C LYS A 512 14.33 -2.76 -16.87
N THR A 513 14.74 -1.48 -16.89
CA THR A 513 15.92 -1.00 -16.17
C THR A 513 15.77 -1.09 -14.65
N GLU A 514 14.58 -0.80 -14.11
CA GLU A 514 14.31 -0.99 -12.68
C GLU A 514 14.35 -2.47 -12.26
N ALA A 515 13.85 -3.37 -13.10
CA ALA A 515 13.96 -4.80 -12.84
C ALA A 515 15.42 -5.31 -12.85
N ARG A 516 16.25 -4.80 -13.77
CA ARG A 516 17.70 -5.04 -13.75
C ARG A 516 18.32 -4.55 -12.45
N TYR A 517 18.03 -3.31 -12.06
CA TYR A 517 18.55 -2.71 -10.83
C TYR A 517 18.15 -3.48 -9.57
N ALA A 518 16.88 -3.87 -9.44
CA ALA A 518 16.40 -4.68 -8.32
C ALA A 518 17.17 -6.00 -8.21
N SER A 519 17.42 -6.66 -9.33
CA SER A 519 18.18 -7.91 -9.38
C SER A 519 19.64 -7.74 -9.02
N MET A 520 20.25 -6.62 -9.43
CA MET A 520 21.61 -6.26 -9.02
C MET A 520 21.67 -6.01 -7.51
N MET A 521 20.68 -5.36 -6.91
CA MET A 521 20.64 -5.14 -5.46
C MET A 521 20.51 -6.46 -4.68
N ASP A 522 19.75 -7.43 -5.18
CA ASP A 522 19.61 -8.76 -4.57
C ASP A 522 20.93 -9.57 -4.62
N LEU A 523 21.77 -9.31 -5.63
CA LEU A 523 23.03 -10.03 -5.85
C LEU A 523 24.25 -9.39 -5.15
N ILE A 524 24.11 -8.25 -4.48
CA ILE A 524 25.26 -7.55 -3.89
C ILE A 524 25.81 -8.24 -2.63
N THR A 525 24.95 -8.94 -1.88
CA THR A 525 25.32 -9.64 -0.64
C THR A 525 25.14 -11.14 -0.76
N ASP A 526 26.12 -11.88 -0.26
CA ASP A 526 26.04 -13.30 0.01
C ASP A 526 25.58 -13.56 1.45
N SER A 527 24.68 -14.52 1.63
CA SER A 527 24.17 -14.94 2.93
C SER A 527 25.25 -15.53 3.84
N GLU A 528 26.36 -16.02 3.29
CA GLU A 528 27.42 -16.68 4.06
C GLU A 528 28.67 -15.81 4.27
N THR A 529 29.03 -14.97 3.28
CA THR A 529 30.34 -14.27 3.26
C THR A 529 30.25 -12.73 3.32
N GLY A 530 29.06 -12.14 3.28
CA GLY A 530 28.87 -10.68 3.32
C GLY A 530 28.83 -10.04 1.93
N ILE A 531 29.54 -8.93 1.70
CA ILE A 531 29.53 -8.24 0.39
C ILE A 531 30.39 -9.04 -0.60
N ARG A 532 29.84 -9.37 -1.78
CA ARG A 532 30.56 -10.11 -2.83
C ARG A 532 31.73 -9.31 -3.40
N SER A 533 32.72 -10.00 -3.98
CA SER A 533 33.74 -9.33 -4.79
C SER A 533 33.14 -8.72 -6.06
N TYR A 534 33.77 -7.69 -6.63
CA TYR A 534 33.26 -7.05 -7.84
C TYR A 534 33.18 -8.03 -9.02
N ASP A 535 34.21 -8.86 -9.22
CA ASP A 535 34.26 -9.79 -10.37
C ASP A 535 33.17 -10.85 -10.29
N GLU A 536 32.91 -11.37 -9.09
CA GLU A 536 31.83 -12.32 -8.84
C GLU A 536 30.45 -11.66 -8.98
N PHE A 537 30.29 -10.45 -8.45
CA PHE A 537 29.07 -9.65 -8.57
C PHE A 537 28.73 -9.34 -10.03
N GLU A 538 29.71 -8.85 -10.81
CA GLU A 538 29.53 -8.55 -12.24
C GLU A 538 29.12 -9.81 -13.00
N LYS A 539 29.81 -10.93 -12.77
CA LYS A 539 29.49 -12.20 -13.41
C LYS A 539 28.04 -12.62 -13.13
N LEU A 540 27.63 -12.66 -11.87
CA LEU A 540 26.28 -13.09 -11.48
C LEU A 540 25.20 -12.14 -12.01
N CYS A 541 25.44 -10.82 -11.99
CA CYS A 541 24.49 -9.86 -12.55
C CYS A 541 24.33 -10.06 -14.05
N LEU A 542 25.42 -10.23 -14.80
CA LEU A 542 25.36 -10.47 -16.25
C LEU A 542 24.68 -11.80 -16.59
N GLU A 543 24.97 -12.87 -15.83
CA GLU A 543 24.30 -14.17 -15.99
C GLU A 543 22.78 -14.04 -15.72
N LYS A 544 22.41 -13.32 -14.66
CA LYS A 544 21.02 -13.10 -14.29
C LYS A 544 20.29 -12.28 -15.36
N THR A 545 20.87 -11.19 -15.86
CA THR A 545 20.20 -10.29 -16.82
C THR A 545 20.38 -10.67 -18.28
N ASN A 546 21.11 -11.73 -18.61
CA ASN A 546 21.47 -12.07 -20.00
C ASN A 546 20.27 -12.17 -20.94
N ASP A 547 19.17 -12.79 -20.51
CA ASP A 547 17.96 -12.95 -21.34
C ASP A 547 17.29 -11.60 -21.65
N LEU A 548 17.34 -10.65 -20.70
CA LEU A 548 16.84 -9.28 -20.91
C LEU A 548 17.59 -8.57 -22.02
N ASP A 549 18.88 -8.84 -22.13
CA ASP A 549 19.82 -8.14 -23.00
C ASP A 549 19.98 -8.82 -24.37
N THR A 550 19.38 -10.00 -24.55
CA THR A 550 19.48 -10.82 -25.76
C THR A 550 18.09 -11.22 -26.27
N ARG A 551 17.62 -12.42 -25.93
CA ARG A 551 16.39 -13.02 -26.46
C ARG A 551 15.13 -12.17 -26.22
N TYR A 552 15.00 -11.56 -25.04
CA TYR A 552 13.83 -10.75 -24.71
C TYR A 552 13.86 -9.42 -25.44
N LEU A 553 15.02 -8.76 -25.48
CA LEU A 553 15.20 -7.55 -26.27
C LEU A 553 14.86 -7.79 -27.74
N GLU A 554 15.23 -8.96 -28.27
CA GLU A 554 14.88 -9.34 -29.63
C GLU A 554 13.38 -9.49 -29.86
N THR A 555 12.71 -10.21 -28.95
CA THR A 555 11.26 -10.39 -29.03
C THR A 555 10.51 -9.07 -28.91
N GLU A 556 10.98 -8.18 -28.04
CA GLU A 556 10.42 -6.84 -27.81
C GLU A 556 10.61 -5.92 -29.02
N TYR A 557 11.80 -5.92 -29.62
CA TYR A 557 12.07 -5.18 -30.86
C TYR A 557 11.18 -5.65 -32.00
N ASN A 558 11.09 -6.97 -32.20
CA ASN A 558 10.21 -7.56 -33.22
C ASN A 558 8.74 -7.23 -32.99
N LEU A 559 8.30 -7.16 -31.72
CA LEU A 559 6.97 -6.67 -31.40
C LEU A 559 6.83 -5.20 -31.79
N ALA A 560 7.77 -4.32 -31.44
CA ALA A 560 7.72 -2.91 -31.81
C ALA A 560 7.60 -2.69 -33.33
N VAL A 561 8.34 -3.47 -34.12
CA VAL A 561 8.24 -3.51 -35.59
C VAL A 561 6.82 -3.90 -36.05
N ALA A 562 6.32 -5.05 -35.59
CA ALA A 562 5.00 -5.55 -36.00
C ALA A 562 3.86 -4.61 -35.60
N VAL A 563 3.98 -3.99 -34.42
CA VAL A 563 3.05 -2.96 -33.95
C VAL A 563 3.12 -1.72 -34.83
N GLY A 564 4.31 -1.27 -35.20
CA GLY A 564 4.51 -0.13 -36.09
C GLY A 564 3.76 -0.29 -37.40
N GLN A 565 4.02 -1.40 -38.10
CA GLN A 565 3.39 -1.72 -39.39
C GLN A 565 1.86 -1.79 -39.27
N ASN A 566 1.35 -2.60 -38.32
CA ASN A 566 -0.08 -2.83 -38.23
C ASN A 566 -0.86 -1.62 -37.70
N SER A 567 -0.26 -0.83 -36.81
CA SER A 567 -0.90 0.38 -36.28
C SER A 567 -0.95 1.49 -37.32
N ALA A 568 0.09 1.63 -38.14
CA ALA A 568 0.07 2.54 -39.28
C ALA A 568 -1.04 2.16 -40.27
N ALA A 569 -1.16 0.86 -40.59
CA ALA A 569 -2.23 0.34 -41.44
C ALA A 569 -3.61 0.62 -40.83
N TYR A 570 -3.81 0.34 -39.54
CA TYR A 570 -5.08 0.59 -38.85
C TYR A 570 -5.50 2.05 -38.92
N VAL A 571 -4.60 2.97 -38.54
CA VAL A 571 -4.91 4.41 -38.51
C VAL A 571 -5.23 4.93 -39.91
N ARG A 572 -4.45 4.51 -40.92
CA ARG A 572 -4.72 4.84 -42.32
C ARG A 572 -6.09 4.31 -42.76
N PHE A 573 -6.38 3.04 -42.51
CA PHE A 573 -7.63 2.42 -42.94
C PHE A 573 -8.85 3.00 -42.24
N MET A 574 -8.71 3.42 -40.97
CA MET A 574 -9.76 4.16 -40.27
C MET A 574 -10.01 5.55 -40.88
N ALA A 575 -8.97 6.24 -41.34
CA ALA A 575 -9.10 7.53 -42.05
C ALA A 575 -9.71 7.38 -43.45
N GLU A 576 -9.50 6.23 -44.10
CA GLU A 576 -9.99 5.90 -45.44
C GLU A 576 -11.32 5.13 -45.44
N LYS A 577 -11.87 4.83 -44.26
CA LYS A 577 -13.02 3.94 -44.10
C LYS A 577 -14.26 4.36 -44.91
N ASP A 578 -14.53 5.66 -44.94
CA ASP A 578 -15.70 6.23 -45.62
C ASP A 578 -15.43 6.56 -47.10
N THR A 579 -14.17 6.56 -47.53
CA THR A 579 -13.75 6.97 -48.88
C THR A 579 -13.27 5.81 -49.76
N VAL A 580 -12.73 4.75 -49.15
CA VAL A 580 -12.19 3.57 -49.85
C VAL A 580 -13.06 2.34 -49.57
N THR A 581 -13.10 1.87 -48.33
CA THR A 581 -13.93 0.72 -47.91
C THR A 581 -13.95 0.61 -46.39
N ASN A 582 -15.08 0.18 -45.82
CA ASN A 582 -15.16 -0.16 -44.40
C ASN A 582 -14.89 -1.64 -44.11
N LEU A 583 -14.48 -2.42 -45.11
CA LEU A 583 -14.21 -3.86 -44.98
C LEU A 583 -12.70 -4.13 -45.03
N VAL A 584 -12.26 -5.05 -44.17
CA VAL A 584 -10.88 -5.55 -44.15
C VAL A 584 -10.86 -7.06 -44.18
N GLN A 585 -9.84 -7.64 -44.78
CA GLN A 585 -9.59 -9.08 -44.82
C GLN A 585 -8.35 -9.42 -44.00
N TYR A 586 -8.45 -10.44 -43.17
CA TYR A 586 -7.31 -10.95 -42.40
C TYR A 586 -6.41 -11.79 -43.29
N GLN A 587 -5.11 -11.48 -43.29
CA GLN A 587 -4.10 -12.17 -44.07
C GLN A 587 -2.94 -12.59 -43.18
N THR A 588 -2.54 -13.86 -43.31
CA THR A 588 -1.31 -14.42 -42.75
C THR A 588 -0.22 -14.42 -43.81
N VAL A 589 1.04 -14.56 -43.39
CA VAL A 589 2.18 -14.72 -44.32
C VAL A 589 2.15 -16.06 -45.08
N GLY A 590 1.28 -16.99 -44.70
CA GLY A 590 1.02 -18.24 -45.43
C GLY A 590 2.10 -19.33 -45.34
N ASP A 591 3.15 -19.13 -44.53
CA ASP A 591 4.19 -20.15 -44.33
C ASP A 591 3.87 -21.14 -43.19
N GLU A 592 4.70 -22.18 -43.05
CA GLU A 592 4.55 -23.25 -42.05
C GLU A 592 4.71 -22.78 -40.59
N ASN A 593 5.22 -21.55 -40.38
CA ASN A 593 5.40 -20.97 -39.05
C ASN A 593 4.20 -20.14 -38.60
N VAL A 594 3.16 -20.04 -39.43
CA VAL A 594 1.88 -19.43 -39.04
C VAL A 594 1.16 -20.35 -38.05
N ARG A 595 0.77 -19.80 -36.89
CA ARG A 595 0.00 -20.54 -35.88
C ARG A 595 -1.37 -20.92 -36.43
N GLU A 596 -1.84 -22.14 -36.18
CA GLU A 596 -3.19 -22.59 -36.58
C GLU A 596 -4.30 -21.63 -36.14
N ALA A 597 -4.16 -21.05 -34.94
CA ALA A 597 -5.11 -20.10 -34.39
C ALA A 597 -5.17 -18.77 -35.14
N HIS A 598 -4.14 -18.41 -35.90
CA HIS A 598 -4.16 -17.24 -36.79
C HIS A 598 -4.62 -17.66 -38.19
N GLN A 599 -4.20 -18.84 -38.67
CA GLN A 599 -4.56 -19.37 -39.98
C GLN A 599 -6.07 -19.61 -40.14
N ILE A 600 -6.80 -19.92 -39.06
CA ILE A 600 -8.27 -20.07 -39.11
C ILE A 600 -9.00 -18.78 -39.51
N LEU A 601 -8.35 -17.61 -39.36
CA LEU A 601 -8.87 -16.31 -39.79
C LEU A 601 -8.47 -15.94 -41.22
N GLU A 602 -7.59 -16.70 -41.88
CA GLU A 602 -7.15 -16.45 -43.24
C GLU A 602 -8.35 -16.23 -44.19
N GLY A 603 -8.31 -15.11 -44.90
CA GLY A 603 -9.33 -14.74 -45.88
C GLY A 603 -10.68 -14.32 -45.29
N LYS A 604 -10.87 -14.33 -43.97
CA LYS A 604 -12.11 -13.84 -43.33
C LYS A 604 -12.20 -12.32 -43.42
N ILE A 605 -13.41 -11.85 -43.69
CA ILE A 605 -13.72 -10.43 -43.88
C ILE A 605 -14.37 -9.90 -42.60
N PHE A 606 -13.92 -8.73 -42.17
CA PHE A 606 -14.41 -8.00 -41.01
C PHE A 606 -14.78 -6.58 -41.40
N SER A 607 -15.64 -5.95 -40.60
CA SER A 607 -15.97 -4.53 -40.77
C SER A 607 -15.18 -3.68 -39.78
N LEU A 608 -14.63 -2.55 -40.25
CA LEU A 608 -14.02 -1.50 -39.43
C LEU A 608 -15.04 -0.82 -38.48
N ASP A 609 -16.34 -1.06 -38.65
CA ASP A 609 -17.40 -0.62 -37.71
C ASP A 609 -17.55 -1.55 -36.52
N ASP A 610 -17.12 -2.81 -36.64
CA ASP A 610 -17.22 -3.81 -35.58
C ASP A 610 -16.02 -3.69 -34.63
N LYS A 611 -16.25 -3.03 -33.48
CA LYS A 611 -15.23 -2.85 -32.45
C LYS A 611 -14.68 -4.17 -31.89
N GLU A 612 -15.48 -5.24 -31.86
CA GLU A 612 -14.98 -6.55 -31.41
C GLU A 612 -14.06 -7.16 -32.46
N ALA A 613 -14.34 -6.95 -33.75
CA ALA A 613 -13.45 -7.41 -34.82
C ALA A 613 -12.11 -6.67 -34.80
N MET A 614 -12.12 -5.37 -34.45
CA MET A 614 -10.89 -4.58 -34.36
C MET A 614 -9.95 -5.06 -33.25
N LYS A 615 -10.42 -5.80 -32.24
CA LYS A 615 -9.53 -6.45 -31.24
C LYS A 615 -8.71 -7.61 -31.81
N LEU A 616 -9.05 -8.10 -32.99
CA LEU A 616 -8.30 -9.13 -33.72
C LEU A 616 -7.24 -8.52 -34.65
N TRP A 617 -7.10 -7.19 -34.65
CA TRP A 617 -6.11 -6.50 -35.47
C TRP A 617 -4.69 -6.91 -35.05
N PRO A 618 -3.87 -7.46 -35.97
CA PRO A 618 -2.54 -7.93 -35.62
C PRO A 618 -1.65 -6.84 -34.99
N PRO A 619 -0.63 -7.20 -34.18
CA PRO A 619 -0.17 -8.57 -33.93
C PRO A 619 -0.99 -9.32 -32.87
N ASN A 620 -1.31 -10.58 -33.16
CA ASN A 620 -2.12 -11.49 -32.31
C ASN A 620 -1.26 -12.45 -31.47
N GLY A 621 0.01 -12.11 -31.25
CA GLY A 621 1.00 -12.90 -30.50
C GLY A 621 2.41 -12.37 -30.72
N TYR A 622 3.38 -12.79 -29.90
CA TYR A 622 4.80 -12.52 -30.17
C TYR A 622 5.22 -13.18 -31.49
N GLY A 623 6.04 -12.49 -32.29
CA GLY A 623 6.43 -12.97 -33.62
C GLY A 623 5.27 -13.12 -34.63
N CYS A 624 4.11 -12.51 -34.37
CA CYS A 624 3.02 -12.49 -35.35
C CYS A 624 3.43 -11.66 -36.58
N ARG A 625 3.22 -12.24 -37.77
CA ARG A 625 3.48 -11.64 -39.09
C ARG A 625 2.20 -11.50 -39.92
N CYS A 626 1.05 -11.52 -39.26
CA CYS A 626 -0.23 -11.33 -39.91
C CYS A 626 -0.51 -9.84 -40.10
N GLU A 627 -1.37 -9.52 -41.04
CA GLU A 627 -1.84 -8.17 -41.31
C GLU A 627 -3.33 -8.16 -41.69
N MET A 628 -3.88 -6.96 -41.75
CA MET A 628 -5.20 -6.72 -42.34
C MET A 628 -5.01 -5.97 -43.65
N LEU A 629 -5.73 -6.38 -44.68
CA LEU A 629 -5.79 -5.69 -45.97
C LEU A 629 -7.15 -5.04 -46.15
N GLN A 630 -7.21 -3.86 -46.80
CA GLN A 630 -8.48 -3.30 -47.26
C GLN A 630 -9.13 -4.24 -48.27
N TYR A 631 -10.42 -4.51 -48.10
CA TYR A 631 -11.18 -5.41 -48.95
C TYR A 631 -12.22 -4.63 -49.76
N ILE A 632 -12.09 -4.69 -51.09
CA ILE A 632 -12.99 -4.04 -52.04
C ILE A 632 -13.75 -5.17 -52.78
N GLY A 633 -14.95 -5.49 -52.31
CA GLY A 633 -15.77 -6.55 -52.90
C GLY A 633 -17.10 -6.76 -52.17
N SER A 634 -17.93 -7.70 -52.66
CA SER A 634 -19.27 -8.01 -52.11
C SER A 634 -19.29 -9.06 -51.00
N GLY A 635 -18.13 -9.36 -50.41
CA GLY A 635 -18.00 -10.38 -49.37
C GLY A 635 -18.72 -9.97 -48.08
N LYS A 636 -19.48 -10.91 -47.49
CA LYS A 636 -20.23 -10.64 -46.26
C LYS A 636 -19.29 -10.70 -45.04
N PRO A 637 -19.15 -9.63 -44.23
CA PRO A 637 -18.30 -9.67 -43.06
C PRO A 637 -18.87 -10.63 -42.01
N ILE A 638 -17.98 -11.33 -41.31
CA ILE A 638 -18.33 -12.07 -40.09
C ILE A 638 -18.23 -11.14 -38.88
N SER A 639 -18.96 -11.46 -37.81
CA SER A 639 -18.86 -10.69 -36.57
C SER A 639 -17.51 -10.90 -35.89
N GLY A 640 -17.02 -9.88 -35.19
CA GLY A 640 -15.82 -9.94 -34.37
C GLY A 640 -15.91 -11.04 -33.30
N ARG A 641 -17.11 -11.25 -32.74
CA ARG A 641 -17.37 -12.35 -31.81
C ARG A 641 -17.10 -13.71 -32.45
N THR A 642 -17.60 -13.94 -33.67
CA THR A 642 -17.35 -15.18 -34.40
C THR A 642 -15.85 -15.36 -34.69
N GLY A 643 -15.15 -14.31 -35.12
CA GLY A 643 -13.70 -14.35 -35.33
C GLY A 643 -12.93 -14.69 -34.05
N THR A 644 -13.34 -14.11 -32.93
CA THR A 644 -12.74 -14.37 -31.61
C THR A 644 -12.97 -15.81 -31.16
N GLU A 645 -14.18 -16.34 -31.32
CA GLU A 645 -14.53 -17.73 -31.03
C GLU A 645 -13.70 -18.73 -31.88
N LEU A 646 -13.39 -18.37 -33.13
CA LEU A 646 -12.52 -19.18 -34.00
C LEU A 646 -11.08 -19.25 -33.46
N ILE A 647 -10.47 -18.11 -33.07
CA ILE A 647 -9.14 -18.12 -32.45
C ILE A 647 -9.17 -18.98 -31.18
N TYR A 648 -10.13 -18.74 -30.28
CA TYR A 648 -10.24 -19.47 -29.01
C TYR A 648 -10.36 -20.98 -29.19
N SER A 649 -11.00 -21.44 -30.27
CA SER A 649 -11.13 -22.87 -30.57
C SER A 649 -9.79 -23.56 -30.88
N ARG A 650 -8.77 -22.79 -31.27
CA ARG A 650 -7.43 -23.27 -31.63
C ARG A 650 -6.36 -22.88 -30.61
N ASP A 651 -6.52 -21.74 -29.94
CA ASP A 651 -5.66 -21.30 -28.86
C ASP A 651 -6.48 -20.72 -27.70
N VAL A 652 -6.68 -21.56 -26.68
CA VAL A 652 -7.39 -21.18 -25.45
C VAL A 652 -6.62 -20.12 -24.65
N LYS A 653 -5.27 -20.03 -24.80
CA LYS A 653 -4.44 -19.04 -24.12
C LYS A 653 -4.65 -17.63 -24.67
N TYR A 654 -5.18 -17.48 -25.88
CA TYR A 654 -5.47 -16.17 -26.47
C TYR A 654 -6.53 -15.38 -25.66
N LYS A 655 -7.47 -16.09 -25.01
CA LYS A 655 -8.57 -15.48 -24.23
C LYS A 655 -8.09 -14.68 -23.02
N ASN A 656 -8.36 -13.38 -23.02
CA ASN A 656 -7.88 -12.38 -22.06
C ASN A 656 -6.35 -12.20 -22.06
N SER A 657 -5.69 -12.60 -23.16
CA SER A 657 -4.26 -12.37 -23.35
C SER A 657 -3.96 -10.88 -23.56
N GLN A 658 -2.68 -10.52 -23.56
CA GLN A 658 -2.20 -9.17 -23.91
C GLN A 658 -2.21 -8.87 -25.41
N PHE A 659 -2.72 -9.79 -26.23
CA PHE A 659 -2.82 -9.65 -27.69
C PHE A 659 -4.26 -9.53 -28.18
N GLU A 660 -5.26 -9.72 -27.31
CA GLU A 660 -6.66 -9.49 -27.62
C GLU A 660 -7.03 -7.99 -27.51
N ILE A 661 -6.29 -7.16 -28.24
CA ILE A 661 -6.34 -5.69 -28.21
C ILE A 661 -5.96 -5.13 -29.58
N ASN A 662 -6.41 -3.91 -29.87
CA ASN A 662 -5.89 -3.14 -31.01
C ASN A 662 -4.86 -2.12 -30.52
N ARG A 663 -3.58 -2.30 -30.88
CA ARG A 663 -2.51 -1.40 -30.45
C ARG A 663 -2.52 -0.04 -31.17
N GLY A 664 -3.01 0.02 -32.41
CA GLY A 664 -3.20 1.28 -33.12
C GLY A 664 -4.25 2.16 -32.46
N ASP A 665 -5.35 1.55 -32.01
CA ASP A 665 -6.39 2.25 -31.23
C ASP A 665 -5.92 2.64 -29.83
N LEU A 666 -5.19 1.73 -29.15
CA LEU A 666 -4.65 1.94 -27.81
C LEU A 666 -3.51 2.97 -27.78
N LYS A 667 -2.80 3.16 -28.90
CA LYS A 667 -1.62 4.04 -29.04
C LYS A 667 -0.46 3.64 -28.14
N GLN A 668 -0.30 2.34 -27.92
CA GLN A 668 0.75 1.74 -27.07
C GLN A 668 1.38 0.53 -27.76
N VAL A 669 2.70 0.41 -27.65
CA VAL A 669 3.44 -0.79 -28.11
C VAL A 669 3.32 -1.89 -27.06
N PHE A 670 3.63 -1.54 -25.82
CA PHE A 670 3.62 -2.43 -24.66
C PHE A 670 2.52 -2.00 -23.71
N THR A 671 1.62 -2.93 -23.40
CA THR A 671 0.64 -2.74 -22.34
C THR A 671 1.30 -2.81 -20.98
N GLN A 672 0.66 -2.26 -19.95
CA GLN A 672 1.15 -2.34 -18.57
C GLN A 672 1.37 -3.78 -18.08
N LYS A 673 0.61 -4.76 -18.59
CA LYS A 673 0.81 -6.20 -18.30
C LYS A 673 2.18 -6.72 -18.78
N GLN A 674 2.79 -6.05 -19.75
CA GLN A 674 4.08 -6.41 -20.33
C GLN A 674 5.25 -5.72 -19.63
N PHE A 675 5.02 -4.81 -18.69
CA PHE A 675 6.10 -4.10 -17.99
C PHE A 675 6.84 -5.05 -17.03
N TYR A 676 8.11 -4.78 -16.77
CA TYR A 676 8.96 -5.62 -15.92
C TYR A 676 8.84 -5.29 -14.43
N SER A 677 8.48 -4.05 -14.11
CA SER A 677 8.23 -3.54 -12.78
C SER A 677 7.20 -2.40 -12.84
N ASP A 678 6.69 -1.98 -11.68
CA ASP A 678 5.96 -0.71 -11.59
C ASP A 678 6.90 0.46 -11.95
N ASN A 679 6.37 1.49 -12.61
CA ASN A 679 7.08 2.70 -13.02
C ASN A 679 6.59 3.96 -12.28
N LYS A 680 5.74 3.84 -11.25
CA LYS A 680 5.25 4.98 -10.43
C LYS A 680 6.33 5.89 -9.86
N GLY A 681 7.54 5.36 -9.61
CA GLY A 681 8.68 6.13 -9.10
C GLY A 681 9.41 6.99 -10.16
N LEU A 682 9.15 6.76 -11.45
CA LEU A 682 9.85 7.39 -12.56
C LEU A 682 9.80 8.93 -12.51
N PRO A 683 8.66 9.61 -12.27
CA PRO A 683 8.61 11.07 -12.25
C PRO A 683 9.54 11.70 -11.21
N ALA A 684 9.64 11.08 -10.03
CA ALA A 684 10.53 11.55 -8.97
C ALA A 684 12.02 11.33 -9.29
N GLN A 685 12.33 10.28 -10.06
CA GLN A 685 13.69 10.01 -10.54
C GLN A 685 14.11 10.97 -11.65
N LEU A 686 13.21 11.31 -12.60
CA LEU A 686 13.51 12.20 -13.72
C LEU A 686 14.05 13.54 -13.24
N ASN A 687 13.42 14.15 -12.22
CA ASN A 687 13.86 15.42 -11.64
C ASN A 687 15.26 15.38 -11.01
N LYS A 688 15.76 14.18 -10.69
CA LYS A 688 17.09 13.95 -10.11
C LYS A 688 18.13 13.50 -11.14
N MET A 689 17.70 13.14 -12.35
CA MET A 689 18.57 12.74 -13.46
C MET A 689 19.11 14.00 -14.16
N THR A 690 19.93 14.78 -13.45
CA THR A 690 20.53 16.03 -13.94
C THR A 690 21.79 15.78 -14.78
N TYR A 691 22.21 16.73 -15.62
CA TYR A 691 23.36 16.61 -16.53
C TYR A 691 24.64 16.07 -15.85
N ASP A 692 24.92 16.48 -14.61
CA ASP A 692 26.08 16.02 -13.84
C ASP A 692 26.00 14.52 -13.52
N LYS A 693 24.80 13.94 -13.40
CA LYS A 693 24.63 12.50 -13.19
C LYS A 693 25.07 11.69 -14.40
N TYR A 694 24.99 12.30 -15.58
CA TYR A 694 25.47 11.72 -16.83
C TYR A 694 26.97 11.96 -17.06
N GLY A 695 27.66 12.65 -16.15
CA GLY A 695 29.06 13.01 -16.27
C GLY A 695 29.30 14.15 -17.26
N LEU A 696 28.31 15.03 -17.44
CA LEU A 696 28.43 16.19 -18.34
C LEU A 696 28.87 17.44 -17.57
N ASN A 697 29.57 18.32 -18.27
CA ASN A 697 30.02 19.59 -17.72
C ASN A 697 28.89 20.63 -17.76
N LYS A 698 28.99 21.66 -16.90
CA LYS A 698 28.12 22.83 -17.00
C LYS A 698 28.47 23.60 -18.26
N TRP A 699 27.48 24.22 -18.89
CA TRP A 699 27.73 25.06 -20.07
C TRP A 699 28.81 26.11 -19.81
N ALA A 700 28.81 26.73 -18.62
CA ALA A 700 29.79 27.73 -18.21
C ALA A 700 31.25 27.23 -18.25
N ASP A 701 31.49 25.92 -18.12
CA ASP A 701 32.83 25.34 -18.04
C ASP A 701 33.48 25.13 -19.42
N PHE A 702 32.69 25.13 -20.50
CA PHE A 702 33.17 24.88 -21.87
C PHE A 702 32.66 25.89 -22.91
N LYS A 703 31.94 26.94 -22.49
CA LYS A 703 31.41 27.96 -23.40
C LYS A 703 32.51 28.67 -24.21
N ASP A 704 33.71 28.83 -23.65
CA ASP A 704 34.80 29.56 -24.31
C ASP A 704 35.37 28.79 -25.53
N ASP A 705 35.12 27.49 -25.60
CA ASP A 705 35.46 26.63 -26.75
C ASP A 705 34.42 26.70 -27.88
N LEU A 706 33.27 27.36 -27.64
CA LEU A 706 32.14 27.42 -28.56
C LEU A 706 32.08 28.76 -29.29
N LYS A 707 31.54 28.72 -30.51
CA LYS A 707 31.27 29.95 -31.28
C LYS A 707 30.01 30.64 -30.72
N PRO A 708 30.01 31.98 -30.58
CA PRO A 708 28.80 32.73 -30.28
C PRO A 708 27.72 32.54 -31.35
N ILE A 709 26.46 32.68 -30.96
CA ILE A 709 25.35 32.63 -31.92
C ILE A 709 25.36 33.87 -32.82
N SER A 710 25.12 33.67 -34.12
CA SER A 710 25.00 34.79 -35.07
C SER A 710 23.58 35.31 -35.11
N LEU A 711 23.29 36.41 -34.40
CA LEU A 711 21.98 37.07 -34.41
C LEU A 711 21.91 38.16 -35.49
N ASP A 712 20.94 38.05 -36.39
CA ASP A 712 20.67 39.06 -37.40
C ASP A 712 20.01 40.29 -36.76
N LYS A 713 20.73 41.42 -36.82
CA LYS A 713 20.26 42.70 -36.26
C LYS A 713 19.15 43.35 -37.07
N SER A 714 18.93 42.92 -38.31
CA SER A 714 17.85 43.42 -39.17
C SER A 714 16.47 42.90 -38.75
N ILE A 715 16.40 41.85 -37.92
CA ILE A 715 15.15 41.33 -37.38
C ILE A 715 14.69 42.21 -36.21
N THR A 716 13.55 42.85 -36.40
CA THR A 716 12.89 43.76 -35.45
C THR A 716 11.53 43.20 -35.01
N PRO A 717 10.92 43.72 -33.94
CA PRO A 717 9.58 43.31 -33.52
C PRO A 717 8.51 43.47 -34.61
N ASP A 718 8.70 44.41 -35.53
CA ASP A 718 7.71 44.72 -36.57
C ASP A 718 7.79 43.77 -37.77
N ASN A 719 9.00 43.30 -38.12
CA ASN A 719 9.23 42.44 -39.27
C ASN A 719 9.36 40.95 -38.93
N VAL A 720 9.57 40.57 -37.66
CA VAL A 720 9.75 39.16 -37.27
C VAL A 720 8.58 38.27 -37.70
N LYS A 721 7.36 38.83 -37.76
CA LYS A 721 6.15 38.13 -38.24
C LYS A 721 6.28 37.60 -39.68
N GLU A 722 7.12 38.21 -40.51
CA GLU A 722 7.38 37.76 -41.88
C GLU A 722 8.14 36.43 -41.94
N LEU A 723 8.81 36.07 -40.85
CA LEU A 723 9.52 34.79 -40.70
C LEU A 723 8.59 33.63 -40.36
N PHE A 724 7.34 33.91 -39.92
CA PHE A 724 6.37 32.87 -39.62
C PHE A 724 5.73 32.33 -40.91
N LYS A 725 6.28 31.22 -41.40
CA LYS A 725 5.83 30.54 -42.62
C LYS A 725 4.71 29.55 -42.27
N LYS A 726 3.48 30.04 -42.33
CA LYS A 726 2.27 29.27 -42.00
C LYS A 726 1.99 28.15 -43.00
N GLU A 727 1.60 26.97 -42.52
CA GLU A 727 1.16 25.85 -43.36
C GLU A 727 -0.24 26.14 -43.96
N GLU A 728 -0.49 25.69 -45.20
CA GLU A 728 -1.70 26.02 -45.95
C GLU A 728 -2.99 25.67 -45.16
N LYS A 729 -3.90 26.65 -45.01
CA LYS A 729 -5.19 26.50 -44.29
C LYS A 729 -5.08 26.07 -42.81
N THR A 730 -3.92 26.23 -42.18
CA THR A 730 -3.72 25.95 -40.75
C THR A 730 -3.59 27.24 -39.93
N ASN A 731 -3.13 27.18 -38.68
CA ASN A 731 -2.73 28.32 -37.83
C ASN A 731 -1.36 28.06 -37.17
N TYR A 732 -0.49 27.30 -37.84
CA TYR A 732 0.81 26.91 -37.33
C TYR A 732 1.89 26.89 -38.41
N MET A 733 3.15 26.85 -37.99
CA MET A 733 4.33 26.58 -38.82
C MET A 733 4.87 25.19 -38.47
N GLY A 734 5.26 24.41 -39.47
CA GLY A 734 5.75 23.05 -39.28
C GLY A 734 7.27 22.95 -39.10
N PHE A 735 7.71 22.00 -38.28
CA PHE A 735 9.12 21.69 -38.02
C PHE A 735 9.38 20.17 -38.03
N SER A 736 10.65 19.80 -38.13
CA SER A 736 11.12 18.42 -37.96
C SER A 736 12.40 18.39 -37.13
N ASP A 737 12.49 17.45 -36.21
CA ASP A 737 13.70 17.25 -35.40
C ASP A 737 14.75 16.37 -36.11
N TYR A 738 15.86 16.13 -35.41
CA TYR A 738 16.95 15.25 -35.82
C TYR A 738 16.56 13.77 -36.04
N MET A 739 15.44 13.30 -35.50
CA MET A 739 14.87 11.95 -35.73
C MET A 739 13.78 11.96 -36.80
N GLY A 740 13.48 13.13 -37.39
CA GLY A 740 12.40 13.34 -38.34
C GLY A 740 11.00 13.39 -37.69
N ARG A 741 10.89 13.57 -36.37
CA ARG A 741 9.62 13.79 -35.67
C ARG A 741 9.02 15.12 -36.11
N LYS A 742 7.74 15.07 -36.47
CA LYS A 742 7.00 16.25 -36.93
C LYS A 742 6.39 16.98 -35.74
N MET A 743 6.48 18.31 -35.77
CA MET A 743 5.95 19.17 -34.74
C MET A 743 5.50 20.51 -35.31
N VAL A 744 4.68 21.21 -34.54
CA VAL A 744 4.11 22.49 -34.95
C VAL A 744 4.47 23.60 -33.97
N LEU A 745 4.61 24.81 -34.50
CA LEU A 745 4.63 26.05 -33.73
C LEU A 745 3.33 26.81 -34.02
N PRO A 746 2.38 26.87 -33.06
CA PRO A 746 1.18 27.67 -33.24
C PRO A 746 1.49 29.16 -33.34
N GLU A 747 0.72 29.86 -34.17
CA GLU A 747 0.87 31.32 -34.41
C GLU A 747 0.77 32.12 -33.11
N LYS A 748 -0.11 31.70 -32.18
CA LYS A 748 -0.23 32.30 -30.84
C LYS A 748 1.06 32.18 -30.02
N THR A 749 1.67 31.00 -30.03
CA THR A 749 2.91 30.71 -29.32
C THR A 749 4.07 31.50 -29.92
N PHE A 750 4.11 31.58 -31.25
CA PHE A 750 5.06 32.44 -31.96
C PHE A 750 4.93 33.90 -31.52
N ASN A 751 3.74 34.49 -31.61
CA ASN A 751 3.50 35.89 -31.24
C ASN A 751 3.86 36.20 -29.79
N THR A 752 3.58 35.26 -28.87
CA THR A 752 3.90 35.41 -27.44
C THR A 752 5.43 35.44 -27.21
N ASN A 753 6.20 34.69 -28.01
CA ASN A 753 7.65 34.59 -27.88
C ASN A 753 8.44 35.58 -28.75
N THR A 754 7.78 36.35 -29.60
CA THR A 754 8.42 37.35 -30.46
C THR A 754 7.95 38.78 -30.22
N SER A 755 7.13 39.03 -29.18
CA SER A 755 6.62 40.35 -28.83
C SER A 755 6.67 40.65 -27.33
N GLY A 756 6.41 41.90 -26.94
CA GLY A 756 6.30 42.31 -25.53
C GLY A 756 7.57 42.03 -24.73
N ASN A 757 7.42 41.38 -23.56
CA ASN A 757 8.54 41.09 -22.66
C ASN A 757 9.57 40.11 -23.25
N ALA A 758 9.20 39.27 -24.22
CA ALA A 758 10.10 38.31 -24.86
C ALA A 758 11.22 38.99 -25.67
N LEU A 759 11.04 40.27 -26.01
CA LEU A 759 12.06 41.06 -26.72
C LEU A 759 13.31 41.32 -25.86
N LYS A 760 13.20 41.27 -24.53
CA LYS A 760 14.32 41.51 -23.60
C LYS A 760 15.42 40.45 -23.71
N ASP A 761 15.06 39.23 -24.12
CA ASP A 761 15.98 38.09 -24.25
C ASP A 761 16.36 37.81 -25.71
N ASP A 762 16.09 38.76 -26.62
CA ASP A 762 16.31 38.64 -28.07
C ASP A 762 15.59 37.42 -28.70
N LYS A 763 14.50 36.90 -28.11
CA LYS A 763 13.81 35.69 -28.62
C LYS A 763 13.37 35.79 -30.08
N HIS A 764 13.01 37.00 -30.53
CA HIS A 764 12.68 37.31 -31.94
C HIS A 764 13.88 37.08 -32.89
N LYS A 765 15.12 37.37 -32.46
CA LYS A 765 16.34 37.12 -33.23
C LYS A 765 16.85 35.69 -33.09
N VAL A 766 16.44 34.99 -32.03
CA VAL A 766 16.74 33.56 -31.83
C VAL A 766 15.85 32.66 -32.68
N PHE A 767 14.62 33.09 -32.98
CA PHE A 767 13.65 32.29 -33.75
C PHE A 767 14.21 31.62 -35.04
N PRO A 768 14.99 32.30 -35.91
CA PRO A 768 15.59 31.67 -37.08
C PRO A 768 16.44 30.43 -36.78
N HIS A 769 17.02 30.36 -35.57
CA HIS A 769 17.88 29.26 -35.13
C HIS A 769 17.08 28.07 -34.56
N VAL A 770 15.79 28.23 -34.25
CA VAL A 770 14.95 27.15 -33.71
C VAL A 770 14.96 25.92 -34.63
N GLN A 771 14.92 26.13 -35.96
CA GLN A 771 14.98 25.03 -36.91
C GLN A 771 16.31 24.25 -36.82
N ASP A 772 17.43 24.95 -36.69
CA ASP A 772 18.74 24.31 -36.54
C ASP A 772 18.84 23.58 -35.21
N ILE A 773 18.37 24.20 -34.11
CA ILE A 773 18.38 23.58 -32.78
C ILE A 773 17.59 22.26 -32.77
N LEU A 774 16.45 22.19 -33.45
CA LEU A 774 15.65 20.97 -33.54
C LEU A 774 16.33 19.88 -34.40
N LYS A 775 16.97 20.28 -35.51
CA LYS A 775 17.64 19.35 -36.44
C LYS A 775 19.02 18.88 -35.96
N ASN A 776 19.75 19.76 -35.27
CA ASN A 776 21.12 19.57 -34.84
C ASN A 776 21.31 19.92 -33.35
N PRO A 777 20.49 19.41 -32.41
CA PRO A 777 20.66 19.69 -30.99
C PRO A 777 21.97 19.07 -30.49
N ASP A 778 22.59 19.70 -29.49
CA ASP A 778 23.74 19.13 -28.78
C ASP A 778 23.27 18.15 -27.69
N GLU A 779 22.15 18.45 -27.04
CA GLU A 779 21.49 17.54 -26.10
C GLU A 779 19.98 17.53 -26.31
N VAL A 780 19.34 16.39 -26.03
CA VAL A 780 17.87 16.30 -25.96
C VAL A 780 17.45 15.53 -24.72
N TRP A 781 16.56 16.13 -23.93
CA TRP A 781 16.13 15.62 -22.63
C TRP A 781 14.63 15.35 -22.61
N LEU A 782 14.23 14.15 -22.19
CA LEU A 782 12.84 13.80 -21.88
C LEU A 782 12.59 13.97 -20.37
N ASN A 783 11.75 14.93 -19.98
CA ASN A 783 11.77 15.42 -18.60
C ASN A 783 10.40 15.78 -18.00
N GLU A 784 9.50 16.39 -18.76
CA GLU A 784 8.19 16.77 -18.27
C GLU A 784 7.23 15.59 -18.34
N TYR A 785 6.90 14.97 -17.20
CA TYR A 785 6.03 13.80 -17.16
C TYR A 785 4.59 14.17 -16.77
N ASP A 786 3.82 14.74 -17.70
CA ASP A 786 2.40 15.04 -17.51
C ASP A 786 1.51 13.94 -18.09
N LYS A 787 0.50 13.50 -17.33
CA LYS A 787 -0.48 12.46 -17.74
C LYS A 787 0.17 11.23 -18.40
N ASN A 788 1.29 10.75 -17.84
CA ASN A 788 2.07 9.60 -18.33
C ASN A 788 2.69 9.80 -19.72
N LYS A 789 3.12 11.01 -20.06
CA LYS A 789 3.77 11.35 -21.33
C LYS A 789 4.94 12.27 -21.08
N PHE A 790 6.02 12.10 -21.83
CA PHE A 790 7.20 12.96 -21.73
C PHE A 790 7.03 14.23 -22.57
N GLY A 791 7.48 15.37 -22.04
CA GLY A 791 7.90 16.54 -22.77
C GLY A 791 9.40 16.49 -23.07
N SER A 792 9.84 17.28 -24.03
CA SER A 792 11.20 17.29 -24.56
C SER A 792 11.82 18.68 -24.51
N HIS A 793 13.06 18.77 -24.03
CA HIS A 793 13.91 19.94 -24.16
C HIS A 793 15.03 19.66 -25.17
N TYR A 794 15.10 20.46 -26.23
CA TYR A 794 16.17 20.44 -27.22
C TYR A 794 17.15 21.55 -26.88
N VAL A 795 18.42 21.20 -26.62
CA VAL A 795 19.43 22.13 -26.12
C VAL A 795 20.53 22.30 -27.17
N LYS A 796 20.93 23.55 -27.40
CA LYS A 796 22.06 23.91 -28.24
C LYS A 796 22.95 24.91 -27.50
N PHE A 797 24.25 24.62 -27.43
CA PHE A 797 25.23 25.44 -26.75
C PHE A 797 25.96 26.37 -27.73
N TYR A 798 26.09 27.63 -27.35
CA TYR A 798 26.89 28.65 -28.03
C TYR A 798 27.84 29.29 -27.03
N GLY A 799 28.84 30.03 -27.50
CA GLY A 799 29.84 30.64 -26.62
C GLY A 799 29.29 31.77 -25.74
N ASP A 800 28.24 32.45 -26.19
CA ASP A 800 27.61 33.56 -25.48
C ASP A 800 26.30 33.16 -24.75
N ARG A 801 25.66 32.06 -25.15
CA ARG A 801 24.41 31.57 -24.56
C ARG A 801 24.17 30.09 -24.83
N SER A 802 23.28 29.48 -24.07
CA SER A 802 22.71 28.15 -24.37
C SER A 802 21.22 28.29 -24.60
N ILE A 803 20.65 27.69 -25.63
CA ILE A 803 19.22 27.85 -25.98
C ILE A 803 18.52 26.51 -25.81
N ILE A 804 17.35 26.55 -25.16
CA ILE A 804 16.43 25.43 -25.01
C ILE A 804 15.18 25.69 -25.84
N VAL A 805 14.81 24.74 -26.70
CA VAL A 805 13.49 24.69 -27.34
C VAL A 805 12.65 23.64 -26.62
N LYS A 806 11.55 24.07 -26.02
CA LYS A 806 10.62 23.23 -25.25
C LYS A 806 9.50 22.73 -26.15
N VAL A 807 9.30 21.41 -26.17
CA VAL A 807 8.32 20.72 -27.02
C VAL A 807 7.51 19.72 -26.21
N ASN A 808 6.19 19.81 -26.26
CA ASN A 808 5.30 18.86 -25.57
C ASN A 808 4.29 18.23 -26.53
N LEU A 809 3.74 17.07 -26.16
CA LEU A 809 2.65 16.46 -26.89
C LEU A 809 1.32 17.18 -26.60
N ASN A 810 0.63 17.61 -27.65
CA ASN A 810 -0.70 18.17 -27.56
C ASN A 810 -1.73 17.22 -28.17
N ASN A 811 -2.47 16.50 -27.32
CA ASN A 811 -3.48 15.54 -27.76
C ASN A 811 -4.60 16.17 -28.59
N LYS A 812 -4.95 17.46 -28.36
CA LYS A 812 -6.02 18.14 -29.11
C LYS A 812 -5.58 18.53 -30.51
N MET A 813 -4.30 18.89 -30.65
CA MET A 813 -3.67 19.18 -31.93
C MET A 813 -3.18 17.91 -32.63
N GLU A 814 -3.28 16.75 -31.98
CA GLU A 814 -2.83 15.46 -32.49
C GLU A 814 -1.37 15.48 -32.99
N GLY A 815 -0.47 16.08 -32.20
CA GLY A 815 0.95 16.18 -32.55
C GLY A 815 1.81 16.85 -31.48
N LEU A 816 3.11 16.98 -31.76
CA LEU A 816 4.07 17.71 -30.93
C LEU A 816 3.94 19.22 -31.18
N GLU A 817 3.99 19.98 -30.09
CA GLU A 817 3.87 21.44 -30.10
C GLU A 817 5.12 22.06 -29.47
N ILE A 818 5.73 23.01 -30.18
CA ILE A 818 6.77 23.90 -29.64
C ILE A 818 6.07 24.93 -28.75
N LEU A 819 6.43 24.94 -27.47
CA LEU A 819 5.83 25.81 -26.46
C LEU A 819 6.65 27.07 -26.19
N ASP A 820 7.97 26.96 -26.25
CA ASP A 820 8.88 28.07 -25.94
C ASP A 820 10.29 27.82 -26.52
N TRP A 821 11.06 28.89 -26.72
CA TRP A 821 12.51 28.88 -26.85
C TRP A 821 13.13 29.97 -25.98
N TYR A 822 14.05 29.59 -25.10
CA TYR A 822 14.63 30.49 -24.11
C TYR A 822 16.09 30.16 -23.80
N ASN A 823 16.80 31.13 -23.24
CA ASN A 823 18.19 30.91 -22.82
C ASN A 823 18.22 30.09 -21.54
N LEU A 824 19.11 29.09 -21.49
CA LEU A 824 19.48 28.41 -20.27
C LEU A 824 19.87 29.47 -19.22
N ASN A 825 19.24 29.43 -18.06
CA ASN A 825 19.60 30.31 -16.95
C ASN A 825 20.78 29.71 -16.17
N ASN A 826 21.23 30.37 -15.09
CA ASN A 826 22.42 29.94 -14.32
C ASN A 826 22.23 28.64 -13.51
N ASP A 827 21.23 27.82 -13.83
CA ASP A 827 20.88 26.59 -13.11
C ASP A 827 20.68 25.43 -14.09
N ASP A 828 21.78 24.98 -14.71
CA ASP A 828 21.83 23.83 -15.63
C ASP A 828 21.09 22.61 -15.06
N ALA A 829 21.21 22.36 -13.75
CA ALA A 829 20.61 21.19 -13.10
C ALA A 829 19.08 21.18 -13.17
N LYS A 830 18.42 22.36 -13.19
CA LYS A 830 16.96 22.42 -13.34
C LYS A 830 16.48 22.21 -14.76
N GLN A 831 17.28 22.55 -15.76
CA GLN A 831 16.83 22.62 -17.16
C GLN A 831 17.38 21.50 -18.05
N ARG A 832 18.56 20.97 -17.72
CA ARG A 832 19.19 19.78 -18.29
C ARG A 832 19.01 18.60 -17.32
N THR A 833 17.77 18.14 -17.24
CA THR A 833 17.32 17.07 -16.33
C THR A 833 16.39 16.12 -17.06
N GLY A 834 16.28 14.86 -16.63
CA GLY A 834 15.44 13.82 -17.23
C GLY A 834 16.24 12.70 -17.91
N ILE A 835 15.59 11.96 -18.81
CA ILE A 835 16.25 10.94 -19.65
C ILE A 835 16.92 11.64 -20.83
N ARG A 836 18.25 11.61 -20.89
CA ARG A 836 19.00 12.15 -22.03
C ARG A 836 18.94 11.18 -23.21
N ILE A 837 18.35 11.61 -24.32
CA ILE A 837 18.20 10.80 -25.54
C ILE A 837 19.14 11.24 -26.68
N LYS A 838 19.83 12.38 -26.53
CA LYS A 838 20.90 12.82 -27.40
C LYS A 838 21.93 13.62 -26.62
#